data_AF-A0A7C5RGX8-F1
#
_entry.id   AF-A0A7C5RGX8-F1
#
_cell.length_a   1.000
_cell.length_b   1.000
_cell.length_c   1.000
_cell.angle_alpha   90.00
_cell.angle_beta   90.00
_cell.angle_gamma   90.00
#
_symmetry.space_group_name_H-M   'P 1'
#
loop_
_entity.id
_entity.type
_entity.pdbx_description
1 polymer ?
#
loop_
_entity_poly.entity_id
_entity_poly.type
_entity_poly.pdbx_seq_one_letter_code
_entity_poly.pdbx_strand_id
1 'polypeptide(L)'
;MGIRKFEEVGMNGSKILSILAFFVIIFFSSCGGNVKKIESLGLEAELLKNGDVLLKTPNIKFLVSPNMGGRVMSVVDLKTGVEMLETYNETDPKMGGAFYDILDFIWPGTAERKYVLEDWGVSTDKKIVFVRVSYVVGQESDKAKGLKVVKYIYADNVDSVIRSIITIENVSGQDKKFTYWHQTRPILGDPLNTNKIIYLDIQGEASELRFEPGSGGRGDILTEGNYFAFVSPNASNSLLIVVDKNRVSKFWSWHDVKLPTFDILFKEITLKPGEKSTYNIEWAVLPKIPNIDYADKDSGIVIGFDLPKSTTPGVTLNMPVYLTMYKSDYFKNIDKVLVSFTLEDSVSREVAKLTVSNLFNVIPGIVDSKVINIRIPNVRGGYYYVVASVFDLRGNKLFSVRKAVKIGDIAIPNFDKRLRLVFIWTLHQPLYNDPKLIKQNLSSFLPVYSSIVKLYSRRNTPVSISITGSLLYQLAYYYPKQLDEFRKLFSRPNVELMITSFSYSLLPFVDEAEMYRSLLLDKEFKDNYLGITGILGVWLPEMAFSEKVIFPILQVGANWVPIADLAVDTGFAGWGLNYHIPYRLTSKALALNTLIVDTRASRILYKKTDRAIDEFIQYLVQLNEKNKDGTMVLAVADNGESIGDGTFMEKLFDRLEKIPWVKIVRGVDVFRETPPVKDLLAEKISGGWYYDPEEKKTSFRLWFDTKMKREMWDMCNSNAKDIIKVTENFKQAEELGVDISYPSYLYDNAWKHLIIARDSGWLWMGSELGMEVVRGEVAKSKFYLKDIYTALLESIRGKIIESAETLKQNAVKLSVAEFEEIKSSAKDKILNVSSYVVKPSNPTTSSFVSVKVLIDQVLEFIDFSKTKVIYRINNELEYYQKPVVLDYNGEIIAHIG
;
A
#
# COMPACT_ATOMS: atom_id res chain seq x y z
N MET A 1 -43.03 -55.77 20.23
CA MET A 1 -43.89 -56.97 20.05
C MET A 1 -43.63 -57.74 18.73
N GLY A 2 -42.82 -57.25 17.77
CA GLY A 2 -42.63 -57.89 16.45
C GLY A 2 -41.33 -58.71 16.22
N ILE A 3 -40.47 -58.91 17.22
CA ILE A 3 -39.17 -59.59 17.02
C ILE A 3 -39.30 -61.13 17.08
N ARG A 4 -40.37 -61.68 17.68
CA ARG A 4 -40.56 -63.12 17.88
C ARG A 4 -40.96 -63.92 16.63
N LYS A 5 -41.19 -63.28 15.48
CA LYS A 5 -41.67 -63.93 14.24
C LYS A 5 -40.60 -64.12 13.15
N PHE A 6 -39.39 -63.63 13.37
CA PHE A 6 -38.31 -63.73 12.38
C PHE A 6 -37.37 -64.93 12.58
N GLU A 7 -37.40 -65.58 13.75
CA GLU A 7 -36.61 -66.79 14.02
C GLU A 7 -37.17 -68.05 13.34
N GLU A 8 -38.47 -68.08 13.01
CA GLU A 8 -39.11 -69.23 12.35
C GLU A 8 -38.81 -69.36 10.84
N VAL A 9 -38.13 -68.38 10.22
CA VAL A 9 -37.90 -68.34 8.75
C VAL A 9 -36.41 -68.45 8.37
N GLY A 10 -35.51 -68.76 9.31
CA GLY A 10 -34.10 -69.05 9.01
C GLY A 10 -33.32 -67.89 8.37
N MET A 11 -33.75 -66.63 8.55
CA MET A 11 -33.02 -65.46 8.06
C MET A 11 -31.87 -65.08 8.98
N ASN A 12 -30.64 -65.10 8.45
CA ASN A 12 -29.43 -64.72 9.16
C ASN A 12 -29.48 -63.23 9.60
N GLY A 13 -29.08 -62.94 10.85
CA GLY A 13 -29.28 -61.65 11.52
C GLY A 13 -28.74 -60.42 10.78
N SER A 14 -27.72 -60.57 9.91
CA SER A 14 -27.20 -59.45 9.11
C SER A 14 -28.15 -59.01 7.99
N LYS A 15 -28.96 -59.91 7.43
CA LYS A 15 -29.98 -59.56 6.43
C LYS A 15 -31.18 -58.87 7.07
N ILE A 16 -31.56 -59.25 8.29
CA ILE A 16 -32.62 -58.59 9.04
C ILE A 16 -32.19 -57.16 9.40
N LEU A 17 -30.95 -56.96 9.87
CA LEU A 17 -30.41 -55.61 10.12
C LEU A 17 -30.34 -54.78 8.83
N SER A 18 -29.96 -55.37 7.70
CA SER A 18 -29.88 -54.67 6.42
C SER A 18 -31.26 -54.27 5.89
N ILE A 19 -32.26 -55.14 6.03
CA ILE A 19 -33.65 -54.85 5.61
C ILE A 19 -34.31 -53.86 6.57
N LEU A 20 -34.07 -53.94 7.88
CA LEU A 20 -34.53 -52.93 8.84
C LEU A 20 -33.85 -51.58 8.62
N ALA A 21 -32.54 -51.55 8.33
CA ALA A 21 -31.86 -50.31 7.96
C ALA A 21 -32.41 -49.75 6.65
N PHE A 22 -32.67 -50.60 5.65
CA PHE A 22 -33.26 -50.19 4.37
C PHE A 22 -34.71 -49.70 4.53
N PHE A 23 -35.52 -50.34 5.39
CA PHE A 23 -36.87 -49.88 5.70
C PHE A 23 -36.87 -48.61 6.56
N VAL A 24 -35.97 -48.46 7.53
CA VAL A 24 -35.83 -47.21 8.29
C VAL A 24 -35.38 -46.08 7.37
N ILE A 25 -34.47 -46.33 6.44
CA ILE A 25 -34.05 -45.33 5.43
C ILE A 25 -35.20 -44.98 4.48
N ILE A 26 -35.95 -45.95 3.95
CA ILE A 26 -37.08 -45.71 3.04
C ILE A 26 -38.26 -45.04 3.76
N PHE A 27 -38.59 -45.46 4.98
CA PHE A 27 -39.73 -44.91 5.73
C PHE A 27 -39.44 -43.50 6.25
N PHE A 28 -38.20 -43.18 6.64
CA PHE A 28 -37.82 -41.79 6.95
C PHE A 28 -37.63 -40.92 5.70
N SER A 29 -37.23 -41.48 4.55
CA SER A 29 -37.08 -40.70 3.30
C SER A 29 -38.41 -40.36 2.61
N SER A 30 -39.50 -41.09 2.91
CA SER A 30 -40.83 -40.86 2.32
C SER A 30 -41.80 -40.11 3.24
N CYS A 31 -41.47 -39.95 4.53
CA CYS A 31 -42.23 -39.12 5.49
C CYS A 31 -41.48 -37.85 5.91
N GLY A 32 -40.28 -37.60 5.37
CA GLY A 32 -39.59 -36.34 5.55
C GLY A 32 -40.31 -35.25 4.76
N GLY A 33 -41.30 -34.60 5.37
CA GLY A 33 -41.91 -33.42 4.77
C GLY A 33 -40.82 -32.44 4.34
N ASN A 34 -41.01 -31.79 3.19
CA ASN A 34 -40.12 -30.75 2.70
C ASN A 34 -40.03 -29.54 3.65
N VAL A 35 -40.81 -29.53 4.74
CA VAL A 35 -40.86 -28.48 5.75
C VAL A 35 -40.50 -29.08 7.13
N LYS A 36 -39.53 -28.47 7.80
CA LYS A 36 -39.18 -28.71 9.21
C LYS A 36 -39.55 -27.46 10.00
N LYS A 37 -40.33 -27.59 11.07
CA LYS A 37 -40.81 -26.45 11.86
C LYS A 37 -40.81 -26.72 13.36
N ILE A 38 -40.49 -25.69 14.14
CA ILE A 38 -40.66 -25.64 15.61
C ILE A 38 -41.60 -24.47 15.90
N GLU A 39 -42.90 -24.75 15.97
CA GLU A 39 -43.95 -23.72 16.10
C GLU A 39 -43.78 -22.86 17.36
N SER A 40 -43.36 -23.47 18.47
CA SER A 40 -43.13 -22.75 19.75
C SER A 40 -42.01 -21.72 19.69
N LEU A 41 -41.11 -21.82 18.70
CA LEU A 41 -40.01 -20.87 18.49
C LEU A 41 -40.20 -20.03 17.22
N GLY A 42 -41.26 -20.26 16.43
CA GLY A 42 -41.46 -19.61 15.13
C GLY A 42 -40.36 -19.93 14.11
N LEU A 43 -39.72 -21.09 14.23
CA LEU A 43 -38.64 -21.52 13.33
C LEU A 43 -39.18 -22.45 12.25
N GLU A 44 -38.84 -22.20 11.00
CA GLU A 44 -39.29 -22.97 9.85
C GLU A 44 -38.18 -23.04 8.79
N ALA A 45 -37.96 -24.23 8.25
CA ALA A 45 -37.06 -24.46 7.13
C ALA A 45 -37.79 -25.31 6.08
N GLU A 46 -37.70 -24.94 4.82
CA GLU A 46 -38.34 -25.63 3.70
C GLU A 46 -37.33 -25.89 2.58
N LEU A 47 -37.26 -27.13 2.11
CA LEU A 47 -36.51 -27.51 0.92
C LEU A 47 -37.41 -27.41 -0.31
N LEU A 48 -37.12 -26.44 -1.18
CA LEU A 48 -37.87 -26.19 -2.39
C LEU A 48 -37.55 -27.22 -3.49
N LYS A 49 -38.43 -27.35 -4.47
CA LYS A 49 -38.28 -28.31 -5.59
C LYS A 49 -37.02 -28.10 -6.42
N ASN A 50 -36.52 -26.87 -6.48
CA ASN A 50 -35.28 -26.54 -7.20
C ASN A 50 -34.00 -26.84 -6.37
N GLY A 51 -34.14 -27.32 -5.13
CA GLY A 51 -33.03 -27.62 -4.23
C GLY A 51 -32.58 -26.46 -3.35
N ASP A 52 -33.23 -25.29 -3.46
CA ASP A 52 -32.99 -24.16 -2.58
C ASP A 52 -33.64 -24.40 -1.20
N VAL A 53 -33.09 -23.77 -0.17
CA VAL A 53 -33.55 -23.89 1.20
C VAL A 53 -34.09 -22.55 1.67
N LEU A 54 -35.40 -22.50 1.89
CA LEU A 54 -36.07 -21.35 2.50
C LEU A 54 -35.99 -21.48 4.02
N LEU A 55 -35.45 -20.48 4.69
CA LEU A 55 -35.25 -20.44 6.13
C LEU A 55 -36.06 -19.28 6.71
N LYS A 56 -36.69 -19.50 7.86
CA LYS A 56 -37.59 -18.52 8.49
C LYS A 56 -37.47 -18.58 10.00
N THR A 57 -37.25 -17.41 10.59
CA THR A 57 -37.29 -17.16 12.03
C THR A 57 -38.50 -16.27 12.34
N PRO A 58 -38.76 -15.91 13.61
CA PRO A 58 -39.78 -14.91 13.94
C PRO A 58 -39.51 -13.52 13.32
N ASN A 59 -38.25 -13.22 13.00
CA ASN A 59 -37.84 -11.88 12.55
C ASN A 59 -37.55 -11.81 11.05
N ILE A 60 -36.96 -12.86 10.46
CA ILE A 60 -36.49 -12.84 9.07
C ILE A 60 -36.87 -14.11 8.32
N LYS A 61 -37.04 -13.97 7.01
CA LYS A 61 -37.20 -15.06 6.05
C LYS A 61 -36.15 -14.91 4.96
N PHE A 62 -35.36 -15.93 4.68
CA PHE A 62 -34.30 -15.85 3.68
C PHE A 62 -34.14 -17.14 2.89
N LEU A 63 -33.73 -17.02 1.63
CA LEU A 63 -33.57 -18.14 0.71
C LEU A 63 -32.07 -18.39 0.48
N VAL A 64 -31.62 -19.64 0.65
CA VAL A 64 -30.25 -20.06 0.33
C VAL A 64 -30.25 -21.03 -0.84
N SER A 65 -29.40 -20.79 -1.84
CA SER A 65 -29.28 -21.67 -3.01
C SER A 65 -27.97 -22.45 -3.03
N PRO A 66 -27.98 -23.76 -2.71
CA PRO A 66 -26.82 -24.64 -2.87
C PRO A 66 -26.33 -24.69 -4.33
N ASN A 67 -27.23 -24.61 -5.31
CA ASN A 67 -26.89 -24.65 -6.73
C ASN A 67 -26.11 -23.42 -7.18
N MET A 68 -26.25 -22.29 -6.47
CA MET A 68 -25.60 -21.03 -6.77
C MET A 68 -24.43 -20.76 -5.83
N GLY A 69 -23.66 -21.78 -5.42
CA GLY A 69 -22.51 -21.58 -4.54
C GLY A 69 -22.88 -21.43 -3.05
N GLY A 70 -24.09 -21.81 -2.64
CA GLY A 70 -24.57 -21.59 -1.27
C GLY A 70 -24.87 -20.13 -0.95
N ARG A 71 -25.32 -19.35 -1.94
CA ARG A 71 -25.63 -17.91 -1.78
C ARG A 71 -26.93 -17.70 -1.03
N VAL A 72 -27.03 -16.58 -0.32
CA VAL A 72 -28.33 -16.05 0.12
C VAL A 72 -28.91 -15.24 -1.04
N MET A 73 -30.06 -15.67 -1.54
CA MET A 73 -30.73 -15.16 -2.73
C MET A 73 -31.77 -14.09 -2.41
N SER A 74 -32.41 -14.19 -1.24
CA SER A 74 -33.31 -13.15 -0.75
C SER A 74 -33.33 -13.14 0.75
N VAL A 75 -33.66 -11.98 1.32
CA VAL A 75 -33.88 -11.80 2.76
C VAL A 75 -35.05 -10.84 2.91
N VAL A 76 -36.05 -11.20 3.71
CA VAL A 76 -37.24 -10.42 4.01
C VAL A 76 -37.35 -10.25 5.51
N ASP A 77 -37.54 -9.03 5.99
CA ASP A 77 -37.87 -8.78 7.39
C ASP A 77 -39.36 -8.97 7.58
N LEU A 78 -39.72 -9.90 8.46
CA LEU A 78 -41.10 -10.32 8.68
C LEU A 78 -41.88 -9.34 9.55
N LYS A 79 -41.21 -8.46 10.30
CA LYS A 79 -41.87 -7.40 11.08
C LYS A 79 -42.30 -6.25 10.18
N THR A 80 -41.45 -5.87 9.23
CA THR A 80 -41.72 -4.75 8.32
C THR A 80 -42.35 -5.19 6.99
N GLY A 81 -42.23 -6.47 6.64
CA GLY A 81 -42.65 -7.02 5.35
C GLY A 81 -41.74 -6.64 4.19
N VAL A 82 -40.63 -5.95 4.44
CA VAL A 82 -39.78 -5.40 3.39
C VAL A 82 -38.73 -6.40 2.95
N GLU A 83 -38.56 -6.55 1.64
CA GLU A 83 -37.45 -7.29 1.05
C GLU A 83 -36.15 -6.48 1.17
N MET A 84 -35.17 -7.10 1.83
CA MET A 84 -33.92 -6.50 2.27
C MET A 84 -32.75 -6.88 1.36
N LEU A 85 -32.95 -7.89 0.51
CA LEU A 85 -32.00 -8.35 -0.50
C LEU A 85 -32.83 -8.89 -1.67
N GLU A 86 -32.96 -8.11 -2.75
CA GLU A 86 -33.63 -8.54 -3.98
C GLU A 86 -32.54 -8.91 -4.99
N THR A 87 -32.13 -10.18 -4.97
CA THR A 87 -31.09 -10.64 -5.91
C THR A 87 -31.56 -11.70 -6.87
N TYR A 88 -32.82 -12.11 -6.82
CA TYR A 88 -33.34 -13.12 -7.72
C TYR A 88 -33.79 -12.47 -9.03
N ASN A 89 -32.84 -12.24 -9.93
CA ASN A 89 -33.19 -12.01 -11.32
C ASN A 89 -33.44 -13.36 -11.99
N GLU A 90 -34.72 -13.73 -12.15
CA GLU A 90 -35.13 -14.94 -12.87
C GLU A 90 -34.52 -15.06 -14.26
N THR A 91 -34.24 -13.91 -14.91
CA THR A 91 -33.73 -13.85 -16.28
C THR A 91 -32.21 -13.94 -16.38
N ASP A 92 -31.48 -13.61 -15.30
CA ASP A 92 -30.03 -13.75 -15.24
C ASP A 92 -29.57 -14.13 -13.81
N PRO A 93 -29.62 -15.44 -13.47
CA PRO A 93 -29.16 -15.94 -12.18
C PRO A 93 -27.68 -15.59 -11.91
N LYS A 94 -26.88 -15.30 -12.94
CA LYS A 94 -25.46 -14.95 -12.80
C LYS A 94 -25.25 -13.59 -12.15
N MET A 95 -26.27 -12.72 -12.19
CA MET A 95 -26.26 -11.38 -11.62
C MET A 95 -26.73 -11.34 -10.16
N GLY A 96 -27.24 -12.45 -9.61
CA GLY A 96 -27.96 -12.49 -8.34
C GLY A 96 -27.26 -13.19 -7.17
N GLY A 97 -27.23 -12.59 -5.98
CA GLY A 97 -26.94 -13.24 -4.70
C GLY A 97 -25.91 -12.47 -3.88
N ALA A 98 -25.94 -12.65 -2.56
CA ALA A 98 -24.84 -12.28 -1.66
C ALA A 98 -24.04 -13.54 -1.25
N PHE A 99 -22.87 -13.37 -0.63
CA PHE A 99 -22.05 -14.43 -0.01
C PHE A 99 -21.29 -15.37 -0.97
N TYR A 100 -20.50 -14.82 -1.89
CA TYR A 100 -19.61 -15.62 -2.75
C TYR A 100 -18.31 -15.95 -2.02
N ASP A 101 -17.80 -17.17 -2.23
CA ASP A 101 -16.45 -17.53 -1.79
C ASP A 101 -15.53 -17.51 -3.00
N ILE A 102 -14.38 -16.85 -2.92
CA ILE A 102 -13.34 -16.98 -3.92
C ILE A 102 -12.11 -17.58 -3.22
N LEU A 103 -11.53 -18.63 -3.81
CA LEU A 103 -10.31 -19.26 -3.32
C LEU A 103 -9.23 -19.07 -4.37
N ASP A 104 -8.11 -18.46 -3.99
CA ASP A 104 -6.94 -18.23 -4.86
C ASP A 104 -7.27 -17.66 -6.25
N PHE A 105 -8.06 -16.57 -6.31
CA PHE A 105 -8.33 -15.81 -7.54
C PHE A 105 -8.91 -16.60 -8.72
N ILE A 106 -9.51 -17.77 -8.51
CA ILE A 106 -10.24 -18.42 -9.59
C ILE A 106 -11.40 -17.48 -9.94
N TRP A 107 -11.37 -16.81 -11.09
CA TRP A 107 -12.46 -15.96 -11.58
C TRP A 107 -13.09 -16.59 -12.82
N PRO A 108 -14.44 -16.62 -12.94
CA PRO A 108 -15.43 -16.17 -11.97
C PRO A 108 -15.55 -17.18 -10.81
N GLY A 109 -15.18 -16.75 -9.60
CA GLY A 109 -14.93 -17.66 -8.49
C GLY A 109 -16.20 -18.21 -7.90
N THR A 110 -16.25 -19.55 -7.75
CA THR A 110 -17.31 -20.41 -7.18
C THR A 110 -18.78 -20.10 -7.50
N ALA A 111 -19.07 -19.04 -8.26
CA ALA A 111 -20.37 -18.49 -8.52
C ALA A 111 -21.25 -19.51 -9.24
N GLU A 112 -20.68 -20.25 -10.18
CA GLU A 112 -21.39 -21.28 -10.93
C GLU A 112 -21.25 -22.68 -10.30
N ARG A 113 -20.66 -22.79 -9.10
CA ARG A 113 -20.38 -24.10 -8.49
C ARG A 113 -21.56 -24.57 -7.68
N LYS A 114 -22.01 -25.78 -8.03
CA LYS A 114 -23.03 -26.51 -7.28
C LYS A 114 -22.42 -27.02 -5.98
N TYR A 115 -22.83 -26.44 -4.85
CA TYR A 115 -22.51 -27.01 -3.55
C TYR A 115 -23.44 -28.19 -3.28
N VAL A 116 -22.92 -29.17 -2.56
CA VAL A 116 -23.69 -30.28 -2.01
C VAL A 116 -24.40 -29.77 -0.77
N LEU A 117 -25.72 -29.93 -0.73
CA LEU A 117 -26.51 -29.70 0.48
C LEU A 117 -26.20 -30.83 1.48
N GLU A 118 -25.41 -30.54 2.51
CA GLU A 118 -25.03 -31.52 3.54
C GLU A 118 -26.13 -31.70 4.58
N ASP A 119 -26.74 -30.59 5.02
CA ASP A 119 -27.78 -30.60 6.05
C ASP A 119 -28.60 -29.31 5.97
N TRP A 120 -29.82 -29.35 6.50
CA TRP A 120 -30.69 -28.18 6.65
C TRP A 120 -31.80 -28.48 7.65
N GLY A 121 -32.30 -27.44 8.31
CA GLY A 121 -33.47 -27.58 9.15
C GLY A 121 -33.53 -26.57 10.28
N VAL A 122 -34.12 -27.03 11.37
CA VAL A 122 -34.34 -26.29 12.61
C VAL A 122 -33.69 -27.05 13.76
N SER A 123 -33.12 -26.35 14.74
CA SER A 123 -32.48 -26.95 15.91
C SER A 123 -33.11 -26.38 17.19
N THR A 124 -33.68 -27.25 18.01
CA THR A 124 -34.36 -26.87 19.25
C THR A 124 -33.38 -26.45 20.34
N ASP A 125 -32.24 -27.13 20.43
CA ASP A 125 -31.18 -26.90 21.41
C ASP A 125 -30.49 -25.54 21.19
N LYS A 126 -30.19 -25.21 19.93
CA LYS A 126 -29.57 -23.93 19.57
C LYS A 126 -30.58 -22.83 19.26
N LYS A 127 -31.85 -23.21 19.04
CA LYS A 127 -32.95 -22.31 18.65
C LYS A 127 -32.67 -21.57 17.34
N ILE A 128 -32.20 -22.30 16.33
CA ILE A 128 -31.81 -21.75 15.03
C ILE A 128 -32.51 -22.43 13.87
N VAL A 129 -32.62 -21.72 12.74
CA VAL A 129 -32.75 -22.29 11.40
C VAL A 129 -31.38 -22.33 10.75
N PHE A 130 -31.08 -23.36 9.97
CA PHE A 130 -29.77 -23.50 9.35
C PHE A 130 -29.80 -24.23 8.02
N VAL A 131 -28.76 -23.97 7.23
CA VAL A 131 -28.40 -24.71 6.04
C VAL A 131 -26.89 -24.90 6.02
N ARG A 132 -26.47 -26.12 5.72
CA ARG A 132 -25.09 -26.52 5.62
C ARG A 132 -24.84 -27.04 4.22
N VAL A 133 -23.93 -26.36 3.53
CA VAL A 133 -23.55 -26.72 2.16
C VAL A 133 -22.04 -26.90 2.09
N SER A 134 -21.57 -27.79 1.23
CA SER A 134 -20.14 -27.96 1.02
C SER A 134 -19.75 -28.14 -0.43
N TYR A 135 -18.49 -27.88 -0.69
CA TYR A 135 -17.90 -28.00 -2.00
C TYR A 135 -16.42 -28.40 -1.84
N VAL A 136 -15.97 -29.39 -2.60
CA VAL A 136 -14.55 -29.76 -2.66
C VAL A 136 -13.96 -29.18 -3.93
N VAL A 137 -12.91 -28.38 -3.78
CA VAL A 137 -12.18 -27.79 -4.91
C VAL A 137 -11.56 -28.91 -5.72
N GLY A 138 -11.94 -28.98 -7.00
CA GLY A 138 -11.50 -29.96 -7.97
C GLY A 138 -10.20 -29.56 -8.66
N GLN A 139 -10.06 -29.94 -9.93
CA GLN A 139 -8.85 -29.71 -10.73
C GLN A 139 -8.67 -28.25 -11.17
N GLU A 140 -9.65 -27.39 -10.91
CA GLU A 140 -9.66 -26.01 -11.39
C GLU A 140 -8.76 -25.04 -10.61
N SER A 141 -8.06 -25.50 -9.58
CA SER A 141 -6.96 -24.76 -8.95
C SER A 141 -5.95 -25.72 -8.34
N ASP A 142 -4.73 -25.76 -8.85
CA ASP A 142 -3.68 -26.63 -8.31
C ASP A 142 -3.36 -26.30 -6.84
N LYS A 143 -3.44 -25.01 -6.47
CA LYS A 143 -3.21 -24.54 -5.11
C LYS A 143 -4.31 -24.96 -4.15
N ALA A 144 -5.58 -24.79 -4.55
CA ALA A 144 -6.73 -25.04 -3.69
C ALA A 144 -7.34 -26.44 -3.84
N LYS A 145 -6.93 -27.23 -4.83
CA LYS A 145 -7.45 -28.59 -5.08
C LYS A 145 -7.35 -29.45 -3.83
N GLY A 146 -8.45 -30.11 -3.50
CA GLY A 146 -8.58 -30.92 -2.30
C GLY A 146 -8.82 -30.10 -1.03
N LEU A 147 -9.11 -28.81 -1.12
CA LEU A 147 -9.75 -28.07 -0.04
C LEU A 147 -11.27 -28.30 -0.10
N LYS A 148 -11.86 -28.63 1.04
CA LYS A 148 -13.31 -28.70 1.23
C LYS A 148 -13.77 -27.43 1.92
N VAL A 149 -14.59 -26.65 1.23
CA VAL A 149 -15.30 -25.50 1.78
C VAL A 149 -16.64 -25.95 2.32
N VAL A 150 -16.91 -25.67 3.58
CA VAL A 150 -18.19 -25.93 4.23
C VAL A 150 -18.75 -24.59 4.68
N LYS A 151 -19.91 -24.20 4.15
CA LYS A 151 -20.67 -23.06 4.66
C LYS A 151 -21.75 -23.57 5.59
N TYR A 152 -21.81 -23.00 6.78
CA TYR A 152 -22.90 -23.17 7.71
C TYR A 152 -23.58 -21.82 7.90
N ILE A 153 -24.71 -21.64 7.21
CA ILE A 153 -25.51 -20.43 7.25
C ILE A 153 -26.67 -20.67 8.19
N TYR A 154 -26.86 -19.79 9.17
CA TYR A 154 -27.92 -19.95 10.15
C TYR A 154 -28.43 -18.61 10.66
N ALA A 155 -29.63 -18.62 11.23
CA ALA A 155 -30.20 -17.51 11.95
C ALA A 155 -30.91 -18.04 13.20
N ASP A 156 -30.83 -17.30 14.30
CA ASP A 156 -31.49 -17.67 15.55
C ASP A 156 -32.91 -17.10 15.65
N ASN A 157 -33.65 -17.55 16.66
CA ASN A 157 -35.02 -17.10 16.89
C ASN A 157 -35.12 -15.75 17.61
N VAL A 158 -33.99 -15.11 17.96
CA VAL A 158 -33.93 -13.92 18.80
C VAL A 158 -33.66 -12.67 17.96
N ASP A 159 -32.65 -12.70 17.11
CA ASP A 159 -32.19 -11.54 16.34
C ASP A 159 -32.45 -11.66 14.83
N SER A 160 -32.18 -10.57 14.11
CA SER A 160 -32.34 -10.45 12.65
C SER A 160 -30.99 -10.58 11.95
N VAL A 161 -30.17 -11.51 12.44
CA VAL A 161 -28.79 -11.70 11.96
C VAL A 161 -28.66 -13.05 11.27
N ILE A 162 -28.26 -13.00 10.00
CA ILE A 162 -27.80 -14.18 9.27
C ILE A 162 -26.31 -14.35 9.60
N ARG A 163 -25.94 -15.52 10.07
CA ARG A 163 -24.55 -15.85 10.41
C ARG A 163 -24.06 -16.88 9.42
N SER A 164 -22.83 -16.71 8.97
CA SER A 164 -22.14 -17.67 8.11
C SER A 164 -20.84 -18.07 8.75
N ILE A 165 -20.68 -19.37 8.97
CA ILE A 165 -19.43 -20.00 9.39
C ILE A 165 -18.88 -20.73 8.17
N ILE A 166 -17.77 -20.24 7.64
CA ILE A 166 -17.07 -20.86 6.51
C ILE A 166 -15.89 -21.64 7.07
N THR A 167 -15.95 -22.96 6.98
CA THR A 167 -14.84 -23.83 7.35
C THR A 167 -14.17 -24.35 6.09
N ILE A 168 -12.86 -24.12 5.98
CA ILE A 168 -12.05 -24.67 4.92
C ILE A 168 -11.18 -25.76 5.52
N GLU A 169 -11.42 -26.98 5.07
CA GLU A 169 -10.72 -28.18 5.51
C GLU A 169 -9.80 -28.67 4.41
N ASN A 170 -8.56 -28.98 4.74
CA ASN A 170 -7.66 -29.63 3.81
C ASN A 170 -7.95 -31.13 3.78
N VAL A 171 -8.78 -31.57 2.83
CA VAL A 171 -9.05 -32.99 2.58
C VAL A 171 -8.06 -33.59 1.58
N SER A 172 -7.02 -32.84 1.19
CA SER A 172 -5.93 -33.34 0.40
C SER A 172 -4.90 -34.05 1.30
N GLY A 173 -4.19 -35.03 0.76
CA GLY A 173 -3.12 -35.72 1.48
C GLY A 173 -1.82 -34.91 1.60
N GLN A 174 -1.83 -33.60 1.30
CA GLN A 174 -0.65 -32.73 1.28
C GLN A 174 -0.96 -31.37 1.92
N ASP A 175 0.04 -30.63 2.38
CA ASP A 175 -0.13 -29.27 2.88
C ASP A 175 -0.68 -28.33 1.78
N LYS A 176 -1.54 -27.39 2.15
CA LYS A 176 -2.19 -26.45 1.24
C LYS A 176 -2.01 -25.03 1.71
N LYS A 177 -1.43 -24.17 0.85
CA LYS A 177 -1.26 -22.74 1.09
C LYS A 177 -2.16 -21.97 0.13
N PHE A 178 -3.07 -21.15 0.66
CA PHE A 178 -4.09 -20.46 -0.13
C PHE A 178 -4.57 -19.17 0.55
N THR A 179 -5.28 -18.35 -0.22
CA THR A 179 -5.97 -17.13 0.22
C THR A 179 -7.48 -17.28 0.04
N TYR A 180 -8.23 -16.97 1.09
CA TYR A 180 -9.70 -16.97 1.07
C TYR A 180 -10.23 -15.56 0.88
N TRP A 181 -11.19 -15.42 -0.02
CA TRP A 181 -11.87 -14.18 -0.37
C TRP A 181 -13.35 -14.39 -0.12
N HIS A 182 -13.99 -13.45 0.55
CA HIS A 182 -15.43 -13.43 0.67
C HIS A 182 -15.98 -12.22 -0.07
N GLN A 183 -16.63 -12.44 -1.21
CA GLN A 183 -17.19 -11.37 -2.00
C GLN A 183 -18.67 -11.16 -1.61
N THR A 184 -19.01 -9.90 -1.44
CA THR A 184 -20.37 -9.43 -1.15
C THR A 184 -20.75 -8.45 -2.26
N ARG A 185 -21.85 -8.72 -2.97
CA ARG A 185 -22.38 -7.80 -3.98
C ARG A 185 -23.51 -7.00 -3.33
N PRO A 186 -23.33 -5.70 -3.04
CA PRO A 186 -24.42 -4.87 -2.57
C PRO A 186 -25.37 -4.60 -3.73
N ILE A 187 -26.53 -5.25 -3.73
CA ILE A 187 -27.62 -5.00 -4.70
C ILE A 187 -28.74 -4.23 -3.99
N LEU A 188 -28.39 -3.10 -3.38
CA LEU A 188 -29.37 -2.17 -2.81
C LEU A 188 -29.41 -0.89 -3.64
N GLY A 189 -29.77 -1.02 -4.92
CA GLY A 189 -30.29 0.11 -5.69
C GLY A 189 -30.25 -0.09 -7.20
N ASP A 190 -31.11 0.67 -7.85
CA ASP A 190 -31.19 0.86 -9.30
C ASP A 190 -29.78 1.08 -9.90
N PRO A 191 -29.36 0.29 -10.91
CA PRO A 191 -28.04 0.43 -11.55
C PRO A 191 -27.82 1.81 -12.18
N LEU A 192 -28.86 2.62 -12.35
CA LEU A 192 -28.78 4.02 -12.79
C LEU A 192 -28.55 5.02 -11.65
N ASN A 193 -28.61 4.60 -10.38
CA ASN A 193 -28.50 5.48 -9.22
C ASN A 193 -27.20 5.27 -8.45
N THR A 194 -26.56 6.38 -8.09
CA THR A 194 -25.32 6.45 -7.32
C THR A 194 -25.56 6.05 -5.86
N ASN A 195 -25.63 4.74 -5.58
CA ASN A 195 -25.64 4.25 -4.20
C ASN A 195 -24.36 4.70 -3.48
N LYS A 196 -24.54 5.22 -2.26
CA LYS A 196 -23.44 5.60 -1.38
C LYS A 196 -23.01 4.38 -0.58
N ILE A 197 -21.71 4.08 -0.55
CA ILE A 197 -21.15 3.08 0.38
C ILE A 197 -20.36 3.85 1.43
N ILE A 198 -20.63 3.55 2.69
CA ILE A 198 -19.95 4.16 3.83
C ILE A 198 -18.90 3.17 4.32
N TYR A 199 -17.63 3.53 4.18
CA TYR A 199 -16.53 2.77 4.76
C TYR A 199 -16.27 3.26 6.20
N LEU A 200 -16.06 2.33 7.13
CA LEU A 200 -15.71 2.61 8.52
C LEU A 200 -14.22 2.28 8.74
N ASP A 201 -13.37 3.31 8.79
CA ASP A 201 -11.92 3.16 8.94
C ASP A 201 -11.51 2.72 10.38
N ILE A 202 -10.32 2.12 10.53
CA ILE A 202 -9.62 1.76 11.78
C ILE A 202 -9.69 2.90 12.81
N GLN A 203 -9.62 4.15 12.36
CA GLN A 203 -9.62 5.33 13.24
C GLN A 203 -11.04 5.82 13.62
N GLY A 204 -12.08 5.02 13.35
CA GLY A 204 -13.47 5.38 13.64
C GLY A 204 -13.99 6.56 12.82
N GLU A 205 -13.35 6.90 11.68
CA GLU A 205 -13.91 7.84 10.70
C GLU A 205 -14.79 7.06 9.73
N ALA A 206 -16.08 7.42 9.67
CA ALA A 206 -16.92 7.06 8.55
C ALA A 206 -16.50 7.92 7.34
N SER A 207 -15.98 7.29 6.29
CA SER A 207 -15.68 7.94 5.02
C SER A 207 -16.69 7.50 3.94
N GLU A 208 -17.37 8.48 3.35
CA GLU A 208 -18.26 8.29 2.19
C GLU A 208 -17.37 8.03 0.96
N LEU A 209 -17.32 6.79 0.47
CA LEU A 209 -16.68 6.48 -0.80
C LEU A 209 -17.69 6.78 -1.91
N ARG A 210 -17.41 7.81 -2.72
CA ARG A 210 -18.14 8.06 -3.96
C ARG A 210 -17.51 7.25 -5.07
N PHE A 211 -18.31 6.42 -5.72
CA PHE A 211 -17.88 5.72 -6.93
C PHE A 211 -18.21 6.58 -8.14
N GLU A 212 -17.19 6.98 -8.89
CA GLU A 212 -17.38 7.55 -10.22
C GLU A 212 -17.34 6.41 -11.24
N PRO A 213 -18.48 6.07 -11.89
CA PRO A 213 -18.51 5.05 -12.93
C PRO A 213 -17.73 5.57 -14.14
N GLY A 214 -16.45 5.17 -14.27
CA GLY A 214 -15.62 5.59 -15.40
C GLY A 214 -14.15 5.20 -15.35
N SER A 215 -13.57 4.94 -14.17
CA SER A 215 -12.18 4.47 -14.08
C SER A 215 -12.12 2.94 -14.11
N GLY A 216 -11.94 2.37 -15.30
CA GLY A 216 -11.48 0.98 -15.46
C GLY A 216 -10.06 0.85 -14.92
N GLY A 217 -9.92 0.75 -13.59
CA GLY A 217 -8.64 0.65 -12.90
C GLY A 217 -8.81 -0.05 -11.55
N ARG A 218 -7.81 -0.86 -11.17
CA ARG A 218 -7.69 -1.40 -9.82
C ARG A 218 -7.44 -0.23 -8.87
N GLY A 219 -8.50 0.27 -8.25
CA GLY A 219 -8.39 1.16 -7.10
C GLY A 219 -8.05 0.31 -5.89
N ASP A 220 -6.76 0.15 -5.61
CA ASP A 220 -6.28 -0.47 -4.37
C ASP A 220 -6.65 0.45 -3.20
N ILE A 221 -7.83 0.25 -2.60
CA ILE A 221 -8.11 0.79 -1.27
C ILE A 221 -7.43 -0.15 -0.26
N LEU A 222 -6.11 -0.02 -0.14
CA LEU A 222 -5.32 -0.71 0.90
C LEU A 222 -5.67 -0.10 2.25
N THR A 223 -6.77 -0.55 2.83
CA THR A 223 -7.06 -0.31 4.25
C THR A 223 -7.09 -1.66 4.94
N GLU A 224 -6.16 -1.85 5.87
CA GLU A 224 -6.43 -2.72 7.01
C GLU A 224 -7.63 -2.08 7.73
N GLY A 225 -8.61 -2.84 8.20
CA GLY A 225 -9.87 -2.29 8.68
C GLY A 225 -10.56 -3.21 9.68
N ASN A 226 -11.17 -2.64 10.71
CA ASN A 226 -11.78 -3.43 11.78
C ASN A 226 -13.18 -3.95 11.41
N TYR A 227 -14.00 -3.17 10.67
CA TYR A 227 -15.43 -3.45 10.40
C TYR A 227 -15.93 -2.80 9.10
N PHE A 228 -17.02 -3.32 8.50
CA PHE A 228 -17.65 -2.75 7.30
C PHE A 228 -19.17 -2.69 7.45
N ALA A 229 -19.81 -1.59 7.04
CA ALA A 229 -21.26 -1.45 7.09
C ALA A 229 -21.78 -0.91 5.76
N PHE A 230 -22.85 -1.51 5.21
CA PHE A 230 -23.54 -0.99 4.03
C PHE A 230 -24.80 -0.26 4.46
N VAL A 231 -24.83 1.06 4.25
CA VAL A 231 -26.04 1.86 4.43
C VAL A 231 -26.43 2.40 3.07
N SER A 232 -27.44 1.79 2.45
CA SER A 232 -28.11 2.45 1.33
C SER A 232 -29.12 3.46 1.91
N PRO A 233 -28.97 4.77 1.65
CA PRO A 233 -29.93 5.77 2.13
C PRO A 233 -31.33 5.61 1.52
N ASN A 234 -31.40 4.92 0.38
CA ASN A 234 -32.65 4.62 -0.33
C ASN A 234 -33.22 3.24 0.04
N ALA A 235 -32.45 2.40 0.75
CA ALA A 235 -33.00 1.17 1.28
C ALA A 235 -33.91 1.48 2.48
N SER A 236 -34.98 0.71 2.56
CA SER A 236 -35.87 0.66 3.72
C SER A 236 -35.14 0.24 4.99
N ASN A 237 -34.03 -0.51 4.88
CA ASN A 237 -33.21 -1.05 5.98
C ASN A 237 -31.71 -0.92 5.69
N SER A 238 -30.87 -1.01 6.72
CA SER A 238 -29.40 -0.97 6.57
C SER A 238 -28.81 -2.38 6.70
N LEU A 239 -27.81 -2.73 5.87
CA LEU A 239 -27.14 -4.03 5.91
C LEU A 239 -25.75 -3.88 6.54
N LEU A 240 -25.55 -4.47 7.71
CA LEU A 240 -24.26 -4.45 8.41
C LEU A 240 -23.52 -5.79 8.22
N ILE A 241 -22.25 -5.74 7.80
CA ILE A 241 -21.41 -6.94 7.59
C ILE A 241 -20.22 -6.92 8.54
N VAL A 242 -20.24 -7.80 9.53
CA VAL A 242 -19.22 -7.83 10.59
C VAL A 242 -18.30 -9.03 10.43
N VAL A 243 -16.99 -8.78 10.35
CA VAL A 243 -15.94 -9.79 10.12
C VAL A 243 -14.91 -9.79 11.25
N ASP A 244 -14.25 -10.92 11.50
CA ASP A 244 -13.18 -11.02 12.52
C ASP A 244 -11.88 -10.33 12.09
N LYS A 245 -11.49 -9.28 12.83
CA LYS A 245 -10.29 -8.45 12.58
C LYS A 245 -8.99 -9.23 12.48
N ASN A 246 -8.85 -10.33 13.21
CA ASN A 246 -7.56 -11.05 13.26
C ASN A 246 -7.28 -11.82 11.98
N ARG A 247 -8.34 -12.10 11.19
CA ARG A 247 -8.29 -12.97 10.01
C ARG A 247 -8.35 -12.20 8.70
N VAL A 248 -8.79 -10.95 8.71
CA VAL A 248 -8.84 -10.11 7.51
C VAL A 248 -7.50 -9.44 7.27
N SER A 249 -7.10 -9.37 6.01
CA SER A 249 -5.87 -8.71 5.56
C SER A 249 -6.16 -7.41 4.80
N LYS A 250 -7.14 -7.42 3.90
CA LYS A 250 -7.46 -6.28 3.02
C LYS A 250 -8.93 -6.28 2.64
N PHE A 251 -9.40 -5.14 2.18
CA PHE A 251 -10.71 -4.98 1.57
C PHE A 251 -10.54 -4.37 0.18
N TRP A 252 -11.22 -4.94 -0.81
CA TRP A 252 -11.09 -4.55 -2.21
C TRP A 252 -12.46 -4.15 -2.73
N SER A 253 -12.50 -3.12 -3.58
CA SER A 253 -13.67 -2.80 -4.39
C SER A 253 -13.30 -2.95 -5.85
N TRP A 254 -14.06 -3.76 -6.60
CA TRP A 254 -13.84 -3.95 -8.03
C TRP A 254 -14.96 -3.34 -8.85
N HIS A 255 -14.55 -2.61 -9.90
CA HIS A 255 -15.41 -2.04 -10.92
C HIS A 255 -15.34 -2.86 -12.20
N ASP A 256 -16.39 -3.62 -12.46
CA ASP A 256 -16.80 -3.88 -13.83
C ASP A 256 -17.86 -2.85 -14.21
N VAL A 257 -18.02 -2.54 -15.50
CA VAL A 257 -18.83 -1.47 -16.10
C VAL A 257 -20.33 -1.55 -15.72
N LYS A 258 -20.75 -2.57 -14.96
CA LYS A 258 -22.15 -2.89 -14.67
C LYS A 258 -22.55 -2.88 -13.19
N LEU A 259 -21.68 -3.23 -12.24
CA LEU A 259 -22.05 -3.34 -10.80
C LEU A 259 -20.84 -3.16 -9.86
N PRO A 260 -20.95 -2.38 -8.76
CA PRO A 260 -19.93 -2.33 -7.72
C PRO A 260 -19.90 -3.66 -6.94
N THR A 261 -18.71 -4.24 -6.78
CA THR A 261 -18.49 -5.43 -5.96
C THR A 261 -17.54 -5.11 -4.81
N PHE A 262 -17.73 -5.78 -3.67
CA PHE A 262 -16.90 -5.61 -2.49
C PHE A 262 -16.34 -6.95 -2.02
N ASP A 263 -15.03 -7.03 -1.91
CA ASP A 263 -14.28 -8.24 -1.59
C ASP A 263 -13.59 -8.11 -0.24
N ILE A 264 -13.76 -9.13 0.60
CA ILE A 264 -13.13 -9.26 1.90
C ILE A 264 -11.99 -10.26 1.74
N LEU A 265 -10.74 -9.78 1.80
CA LEU A 265 -9.55 -10.61 1.64
C LEU A 265 -9.05 -11.11 2.99
N PHE A 266 -9.19 -12.40 3.26
CA PHE A 266 -8.61 -13.01 4.45
C PHE A 266 -7.12 -13.30 4.25
N LYS A 267 -6.36 -13.30 5.34
CA LYS A 267 -4.91 -13.57 5.34
C LYS A 267 -4.61 -14.91 4.64
N GLU A 268 -3.47 -14.98 3.96
CA GLU A 268 -2.96 -16.24 3.42
C GLU A 268 -2.75 -17.25 4.56
N ILE A 269 -3.21 -18.47 4.37
CA ILE A 269 -3.11 -19.53 5.39
C ILE A 269 -2.53 -20.81 4.78
N THR A 270 -1.80 -21.55 5.61
CA THR A 270 -1.33 -22.90 5.32
C THR A 270 -2.10 -23.88 6.20
N LEU A 271 -2.70 -24.92 5.60
CA LEU A 271 -3.38 -26.01 6.29
C LEU A 271 -2.69 -27.34 5.99
N LYS A 272 -2.35 -28.12 7.02
CA LYS A 272 -1.89 -29.50 6.88
C LYS A 272 -3.06 -30.46 6.56
N PRO A 273 -2.81 -31.70 6.09
CA PRO A 273 -3.86 -32.68 5.88
C PRO A 273 -4.76 -32.86 7.11
N GLY A 274 -6.07 -32.72 6.92
CA GLY A 274 -7.08 -32.78 7.98
C GLY A 274 -7.25 -31.52 8.82
N GLU A 275 -6.36 -30.52 8.69
CA GLU A 275 -6.52 -29.23 9.39
C GLU A 275 -7.66 -28.40 8.78
N LYS A 276 -8.23 -27.54 9.63
CA LYS A 276 -9.36 -26.67 9.28
C LYS A 276 -9.08 -25.24 9.69
N SER A 277 -9.53 -24.29 8.88
CA SER A 277 -9.65 -22.89 9.26
C SER A 277 -11.11 -22.44 9.17
N THR A 278 -11.57 -21.70 10.17
CA THR A 278 -12.98 -21.28 10.28
C THR A 278 -13.11 -19.77 10.30
N TYR A 279 -13.88 -19.22 9.37
CA TYR A 279 -14.17 -17.80 9.24
C TYR A 279 -15.60 -17.53 9.67
N ASN A 280 -15.79 -16.55 10.54
CA ASN A 280 -17.10 -16.15 11.04
C ASN A 280 -17.48 -14.80 10.46
N ILE A 281 -18.58 -14.77 9.72
CA ILE A 281 -19.13 -13.58 9.09
C ILE A 281 -20.56 -13.39 9.58
N GLU A 282 -20.83 -12.25 10.21
CA GLU A 282 -22.16 -11.90 10.73
C GLU A 282 -22.80 -10.85 9.82
N TRP A 283 -24.06 -11.05 9.48
CA TRP A 283 -24.84 -10.20 8.59
C TRP A 283 -26.07 -9.76 9.34
N ALA A 284 -25.98 -8.58 9.93
CA ALA A 284 -27.08 -8.01 10.66
C ALA A 284 -27.90 -7.15 9.72
N VAL A 285 -29.19 -7.43 9.64
CA VAL A 285 -30.10 -6.45 9.08
C VAL A 285 -30.60 -5.58 10.21
N LEU A 286 -30.36 -4.28 10.06
CA LEU A 286 -30.74 -3.30 11.05
C LEU A 286 -32.02 -2.61 10.58
N PRO A 287 -32.92 -2.26 11.52
CA PRO A 287 -33.98 -1.31 11.23
C PRO A 287 -33.36 -0.06 10.60
N LYS A 288 -34.10 0.66 9.75
CA LYS A 288 -33.60 1.86 9.06
C LYS A 288 -32.82 2.79 9.99
N ILE A 289 -31.49 2.76 9.90
CA ILE A 289 -30.63 3.75 10.55
C ILE A 289 -30.26 4.74 9.45
N PRO A 290 -30.68 6.01 9.53
CA PRO A 290 -30.44 6.98 8.47
C PRO A 290 -28.96 7.13 8.09
N ASN A 291 -28.07 6.96 9.07
CA ASN A 291 -26.62 6.93 8.90
C ASN A 291 -26.03 5.89 9.86
N ILE A 292 -25.12 5.02 9.42
CA ILE A 292 -24.27 4.23 10.33
C ILE A 292 -22.89 4.84 10.30
N ASP A 293 -22.43 5.29 11.46
CA ASP A 293 -21.11 5.89 11.62
C ASP A 293 -20.12 4.92 12.28
N TYR A 294 -20.59 3.92 13.02
CA TYR A 294 -19.73 2.87 13.58
C TYR A 294 -20.52 1.62 13.99
N ALA A 295 -19.86 0.46 13.94
CA ALA A 295 -20.34 -0.80 14.47
C ALA A 295 -19.18 -1.55 15.13
N ASP A 296 -19.39 -2.09 16.33
CA ASP A 296 -18.40 -2.91 17.01
C ASP A 296 -18.82 -4.37 17.08
N LYS A 297 -17.94 -5.28 16.65
CA LYS A 297 -18.20 -6.72 16.63
C LYS A 297 -18.35 -7.33 18.01
N ASP A 298 -17.53 -6.88 18.95
CA ASP A 298 -17.42 -7.53 20.26
C ASP A 298 -18.67 -7.19 21.10
N SER A 299 -19.07 -5.92 21.09
CA SER A 299 -20.28 -5.42 21.76
C SER A 299 -21.56 -5.66 20.95
N GLY A 300 -21.48 -5.75 19.63
CA GLY A 300 -22.65 -5.79 18.75
C GLY A 300 -23.40 -4.45 18.66
N ILE A 301 -22.82 -3.36 19.17
CA ILE A 301 -23.44 -2.03 19.19
C ILE A 301 -23.15 -1.33 17.86
N VAL A 302 -24.19 -0.70 17.33
CA VAL A 302 -24.14 0.15 16.15
C VAL A 302 -24.59 1.54 16.55
N ILE A 303 -23.79 2.53 16.19
CA ILE A 303 -24.12 3.94 16.42
C ILE A 303 -24.12 4.68 15.09
N GLY A 304 -25.15 5.50 14.94
CA GLY A 304 -25.35 6.38 13.83
C GLY A 304 -25.78 7.74 14.35
N PHE A 305 -25.28 8.81 13.78
CA PHE A 305 -25.76 10.14 14.13
C PHE A 305 -25.77 11.05 12.92
N ASP A 306 -26.87 11.77 12.74
CA ASP A 306 -27.02 12.65 11.59
C ASP A 306 -26.48 14.03 11.92
N LEU A 307 -25.34 14.36 11.34
CA LEU A 307 -24.74 15.67 11.41
C LEU A 307 -24.81 16.34 10.05
N PRO A 308 -25.21 17.63 10.01
CA PRO A 308 -25.11 18.37 8.77
C PRO A 308 -23.64 18.42 8.34
N LYS A 309 -23.40 18.29 7.03
CA LYS A 309 -22.03 18.36 6.47
C LYS A 309 -21.34 19.69 6.82
N SER A 310 -22.14 20.75 6.97
CA SER A 310 -21.68 22.06 7.40
C SER A 310 -22.63 22.74 8.39
N THR A 311 -22.09 23.53 9.31
CA THR A 311 -22.83 24.36 10.26
C THR A 311 -22.09 25.68 10.52
N THR A 312 -22.65 26.60 11.31
CA THR A 312 -21.99 27.83 11.76
C THR A 312 -21.64 27.74 13.26
N PRO A 313 -20.59 28.46 13.72
CA PRO A 313 -20.25 28.52 15.13
C PRO A 313 -21.41 29.03 15.99
N GLY A 314 -21.54 28.52 17.22
CA GLY A 314 -22.55 28.98 18.20
C GLY A 314 -23.95 28.41 18.01
N VAL A 315 -24.22 27.71 16.89
CA VAL A 315 -25.51 27.10 16.60
C VAL A 315 -25.76 25.88 17.48
N THR A 316 -26.99 25.73 17.96
CA THR A 316 -27.46 24.47 18.55
C THR A 316 -27.97 23.59 17.44
N LEU A 317 -27.31 22.46 17.25
CA LEU A 317 -27.72 21.41 16.33
C LEU A 317 -28.60 20.42 17.06
N ASN A 318 -29.76 20.12 16.48
CA ASN A 318 -30.54 18.96 16.85
C ASN A 318 -29.93 17.78 16.09
N MET A 319 -29.15 16.96 16.77
CA MET A 319 -28.47 15.80 16.18
C MET A 319 -29.24 14.53 16.57
N PRO A 320 -30.00 13.93 15.65
CA PRO A 320 -30.54 12.60 15.85
C PRO A 320 -29.39 11.62 16.02
N VAL A 321 -29.39 10.92 17.14
CA VAL A 321 -28.47 9.82 17.44
C VAL A 321 -29.30 8.55 17.52
N TYR A 322 -28.86 7.57 16.77
CA TYR A 322 -29.43 6.25 16.66
C TYR A 322 -28.43 5.29 17.28
N LEU A 323 -28.87 4.55 18.28
CA LEU A 323 -28.10 3.47 18.84
C LEU A 323 -28.94 2.21 18.77
N THR A 324 -28.39 1.16 18.17
CA THR A 324 -29.01 -0.16 18.17
C THR A 324 -27.96 -1.19 18.55
N MET A 325 -28.45 -2.34 18.96
CA MET A 325 -27.63 -3.53 19.06
C MET A 325 -28.11 -4.54 18.04
N TYR A 326 -27.18 -5.29 17.46
CA TYR A 326 -27.54 -6.35 16.51
C TYR A 326 -27.43 -7.75 17.12
N LYS A 327 -26.73 -7.92 18.26
CA LYS A 327 -26.54 -9.22 18.92
C LYS A 327 -26.84 -9.16 20.40
N SER A 328 -27.59 -10.13 20.91
CA SER A 328 -28.01 -10.16 22.33
C SER A 328 -26.99 -10.83 23.28
N ASP A 329 -26.13 -11.71 22.77
CA ASP A 329 -25.41 -12.69 23.58
C ASP A 329 -24.30 -12.11 24.47
N TYR A 330 -23.67 -11.01 24.06
CA TYR A 330 -22.50 -10.46 24.78
C TYR A 330 -22.90 -9.64 26.01
N PHE A 331 -24.11 -9.08 25.99
CA PHE A 331 -24.59 -8.14 26.99
C PHE A 331 -25.83 -8.64 27.72
N LYS A 332 -25.81 -9.90 28.17
CA LYS A 332 -26.86 -10.43 29.07
C LYS A 332 -27.12 -9.53 30.30
N ASN A 333 -26.23 -8.58 30.60
CA ASN A 333 -26.33 -7.63 31.72
C ASN A 333 -26.15 -6.13 31.34
N ILE A 334 -26.05 -5.74 30.07
CA ILE A 334 -25.99 -4.32 29.67
C ILE A 334 -27.23 -3.99 28.86
N ASP A 335 -28.27 -3.58 29.56
CA ASP A 335 -29.50 -3.04 28.97
C ASP A 335 -29.32 -1.57 28.54
N LYS A 336 -28.28 -0.90 29.05
CA LYS A 336 -28.05 0.53 28.85
C LYS A 336 -26.57 0.89 28.73
N VAL A 337 -26.27 1.85 27.86
CA VAL A 337 -24.93 2.45 27.72
C VAL A 337 -24.98 3.95 27.89
N LEU A 338 -23.85 4.53 28.28
CA LEU A 338 -23.66 5.96 28.36
C LEU A 338 -22.92 6.43 27.10
N VAL A 339 -23.49 7.38 26.37
CA VAL A 339 -22.84 7.99 25.21
C VAL A 339 -22.49 9.44 25.54
N SER A 340 -21.21 9.77 25.46
CA SER A 340 -20.68 11.13 25.62
C SER A 340 -20.24 11.67 24.27
N PHE A 341 -20.54 12.93 24.02
CA PHE A 341 -20.14 13.61 22.78
C PHE A 341 -19.09 14.68 23.10
N THR A 342 -17.95 14.60 22.41
CA THR A 342 -16.92 15.64 22.42
C THR A 342 -16.80 16.22 21.02
N LEU A 343 -16.40 17.49 20.94
CA LEU A 343 -15.92 18.09 19.72
C LEU A 343 -14.40 18.07 19.76
N GLU A 344 -13.79 17.43 18.79
CA GLU A 344 -12.35 17.42 18.58
C GLU A 344 -12.00 18.22 17.33
N ASP A 345 -10.79 18.75 17.26
CA ASP A 345 -10.26 19.32 16.02
C ASP A 345 -9.62 18.23 15.13
N SER A 346 -9.04 18.63 14.00
CA SER A 346 -8.33 17.72 13.08
C SER A 346 -7.14 17.01 13.71
N VAL A 347 -6.73 17.41 14.91
CA VAL A 347 -5.66 16.80 15.65
C VAL A 347 -6.11 15.99 16.87
N SER A 348 -7.38 15.62 16.94
CA SER A 348 -7.94 14.83 18.06
C SER A 348 -7.78 15.49 19.42
N ARG A 349 -7.63 16.82 19.46
CA ARG A 349 -7.66 17.58 20.71
C ARG A 349 -9.11 17.93 21.01
N GLU A 350 -9.55 17.59 22.21
CA GLU A 350 -10.87 18.00 22.71
C GLU A 350 -10.96 19.53 22.76
N VAL A 351 -11.86 20.08 21.94
CA VAL A 351 -12.20 21.51 21.88
C VAL A 351 -13.32 21.82 22.86
N ALA A 352 -14.32 20.93 22.97
CA ALA A 352 -15.42 21.06 23.90
C ALA A 352 -16.08 19.72 24.22
N LYS A 353 -16.64 19.59 25.43
CA LYS A 353 -17.66 18.58 25.72
C LYS A 353 -19.01 19.11 25.26
N LEU A 354 -19.69 18.34 24.40
CA LEU A 354 -20.92 18.79 23.74
C LEU A 354 -22.16 18.50 24.59
N THR A 355 -22.16 17.41 25.36
CA THR A 355 -23.28 17.02 26.24
C THR A 355 -22.82 16.27 27.48
N VAL A 356 -23.69 16.25 28.51
CA VAL A 356 -23.61 15.30 29.63
C VAL A 356 -24.01 13.92 29.11
N SER A 357 -23.35 12.86 29.59
CA SER A 357 -23.57 11.48 29.13
C SER A 357 -25.06 11.14 29.02
N ASN A 358 -25.48 10.69 27.84
CA ASN A 358 -26.85 10.28 27.58
C ASN A 358 -26.97 8.77 27.73
N LEU A 359 -27.98 8.33 28.47
CA LEU A 359 -28.26 6.92 28.70
C LEU A 359 -29.07 6.38 27.51
N PHE A 360 -28.55 5.44 26.73
CA PHE A 360 -29.27 4.78 25.64
C PHE A 360 -29.64 3.36 26.05
N ASN A 361 -30.85 2.92 25.71
CA ASN A 361 -31.24 1.53 25.82
C ASN A 361 -30.62 0.74 24.67
N VAL A 362 -30.08 -0.42 24.99
CA VAL A 362 -29.37 -1.26 24.04
C VAL A 362 -30.17 -2.55 23.88
N ILE A 363 -31.18 -2.50 23.02
CA ILE A 363 -32.08 -3.63 22.79
C ILE A 363 -31.81 -4.21 21.40
N PRO A 364 -31.55 -5.53 21.25
CA PRO A 364 -31.32 -6.13 19.95
C PRO A 364 -32.44 -5.84 18.95
N GLY A 365 -32.10 -5.32 17.77
CA GLY A 365 -33.04 -5.05 16.70
C GLY A 365 -34.03 -3.91 16.97
N ILE A 366 -33.85 -3.13 18.04
CA ILE A 366 -34.59 -1.90 18.31
C ILE A 366 -33.61 -0.74 18.34
N VAL A 367 -33.89 0.26 17.49
CA VAL A 367 -33.14 1.51 17.48
C VAL A 367 -33.67 2.40 18.60
N ASP A 368 -32.86 2.64 19.64
CA ASP A 368 -33.08 3.76 20.54
C ASP A 368 -32.59 5.02 19.85
N SER A 369 -33.53 5.93 19.57
CA SER A 369 -33.24 7.19 18.90
C SER A 369 -33.45 8.35 19.85
N LYS A 370 -32.46 9.23 19.96
CA LYS A 370 -32.53 10.44 20.77
C LYS A 370 -32.07 11.62 19.95
N VAL A 371 -32.81 12.72 20.05
CA VAL A 371 -32.35 14.00 19.52
C VAL A 371 -31.48 14.65 20.58
N ILE A 372 -30.20 14.80 20.28
CA ILE A 372 -29.24 15.43 21.17
C ILE A 372 -29.04 16.86 20.70
N ASN A 373 -29.32 17.81 21.59
CA ASN A 373 -29.06 19.22 21.34
C ASN A 373 -27.59 19.51 21.62
N ILE A 374 -26.82 19.68 20.55
CA ILE A 374 -25.39 19.96 20.60
C ILE A 374 -25.19 21.43 20.31
N ARG A 375 -24.76 22.20 21.31
CA ARG A 375 -24.33 23.57 21.07
C ARG A 375 -22.90 23.55 20.54
N ILE A 376 -22.75 23.90 19.27
CA ILE A 376 -21.44 24.02 18.65
C ILE A 376 -20.71 25.22 19.29
N PRO A 377 -19.54 25.02 19.91
CA PRO A 377 -18.78 26.11 20.50
C PRO A 377 -18.39 27.15 19.45
N ASN A 378 -18.09 28.37 19.91
CA ASN A 378 -17.50 29.40 19.07
C ASN A 378 -16.06 29.02 18.75
N VAL A 379 -15.85 28.42 17.57
CA VAL A 379 -14.55 27.96 17.07
C VAL A 379 -14.15 28.73 15.81
N ARG A 380 -12.87 28.70 15.43
CA ARG A 380 -12.30 29.46 14.29
C ARG A 380 -12.66 28.90 12.91
N GLY A 381 -13.74 28.15 12.84
CA GLY A 381 -14.19 27.43 11.67
C GLY A 381 -13.23 26.38 11.09
N GLY A 382 -13.67 25.72 10.01
CA GLY A 382 -13.02 24.56 9.39
C GLY A 382 -13.61 23.20 9.79
N TYR A 383 -12.84 22.12 9.62
CA TYR A 383 -13.31 20.79 9.96
C TYR A 383 -13.07 20.45 11.44
N TYR A 384 -14.11 19.91 12.07
CA TYR A 384 -14.05 19.38 13.43
C TYR A 384 -14.69 18.01 13.42
N TYR A 385 -14.52 17.29 14.52
CA TYR A 385 -14.94 15.93 14.69
C TYR A 385 -15.86 15.85 15.88
N VAL A 386 -17.11 15.48 15.64
CA VAL A 386 -17.98 15.07 16.75
C VAL A 386 -17.62 13.63 17.05
N VAL A 387 -17.08 13.41 18.24
CA VAL A 387 -16.67 12.09 18.72
C VAL A 387 -17.71 11.60 19.71
N ALA A 388 -18.37 10.49 19.36
CA ALA A 388 -19.26 9.79 20.27
C ALA A 388 -18.46 8.67 20.95
N SER A 389 -18.20 8.82 22.25
CA SER A 389 -17.59 7.80 23.08
C SER A 389 -18.67 7.04 23.84
N VAL A 390 -18.67 5.71 23.72
CA VAL A 390 -19.65 4.83 24.36
C VAL A 390 -19.00 4.16 25.56
N PHE A 391 -19.70 4.18 26.70
CA PHE A 391 -19.25 3.63 27.97
C PHE A 391 -20.31 2.68 28.53
N ASP A 392 -19.86 1.69 29.30
CA ASP A 392 -20.77 0.92 30.15
C ASP A 392 -21.25 1.76 31.35
N LEU A 393 -22.19 1.23 32.14
CA LEU A 393 -22.71 1.89 33.34
C LEU A 393 -21.66 2.03 34.47
N ARG A 394 -20.51 1.37 34.36
CA ARG A 394 -19.38 1.48 35.30
C ARG A 394 -18.38 2.57 34.87
N GLY A 395 -18.59 3.20 33.71
CA GLY A 395 -17.72 4.22 33.15
C GLY A 395 -16.54 3.69 32.34
N ASN A 396 -16.49 2.39 32.02
CA ASN A 396 -15.47 1.83 31.14
C ASN A 396 -15.79 2.20 29.69
N LYS A 397 -14.82 2.79 28.98
CA LYS A 397 -14.99 3.12 27.55
C LYS A 397 -15.02 1.81 26.75
N LEU A 398 -16.14 1.58 26.05
CA LEU A 398 -16.30 0.45 25.14
C LEU A 398 -15.63 0.77 23.79
N PHE A 399 -15.98 1.91 23.18
CA PHE A 399 -15.40 2.37 21.92
C PHE A 399 -15.64 3.88 21.70
N SER A 400 -15.11 4.42 20.62
CA SER A 400 -15.49 5.75 20.12
C SER A 400 -15.55 5.80 18.60
N VAL A 401 -16.47 6.59 18.09
CA VAL A 401 -16.63 6.93 16.67
C VAL A 401 -16.49 8.42 16.50
N ARG A 402 -15.97 8.87 15.36
CA ARG A 402 -15.87 10.30 15.03
C ARG A 402 -16.45 10.59 13.67
N LYS A 403 -17.18 11.70 13.57
CA LYS A 403 -17.75 12.20 12.31
C LYS A 403 -17.31 13.62 12.06
N ALA A 404 -16.81 13.87 10.86
CA ALA A 404 -16.36 15.19 10.47
C ALA A 404 -17.55 16.12 10.17
N VAL A 405 -17.45 17.36 10.64
CA VAL A 405 -18.39 18.45 10.40
C VAL A 405 -17.60 19.69 10.02
N LYS A 406 -17.98 20.36 8.91
CA LYS A 406 -17.41 21.66 8.55
C LYS A 406 -18.13 22.76 9.32
N ILE A 407 -17.48 23.43 10.24
CA ILE A 407 -18.04 24.57 10.97
C ILE A 407 -17.57 25.84 10.27
N GLY A 408 -18.35 26.46 9.39
CA GLY A 408 -17.95 27.65 8.62
C GLY A 408 -16.63 27.47 7.83
N ASP A 409 -16.07 28.58 7.36
CA ASP A 409 -14.73 28.61 6.79
C ASP A 409 -13.68 28.89 7.87
N ILE A 410 -12.46 28.40 7.65
CA ILE A 410 -11.36 28.61 8.60
C ILE A 410 -11.01 30.10 8.61
N ALA A 411 -11.19 30.72 9.78
CA ALA A 411 -10.69 32.06 10.05
C ALA A 411 -9.16 32.02 10.15
N ILE A 412 -8.48 32.59 9.16
CA ILE A 412 -7.03 32.71 9.15
C ILE A 412 -6.63 33.83 10.13
N PRO A 413 -5.96 33.53 11.25
CA PRO A 413 -5.56 34.55 12.20
C PRO A 413 -4.46 35.42 11.61
N ASN A 414 -4.34 36.66 12.07
CA ASN A 414 -3.14 37.44 11.83
C ASN A 414 -2.09 37.04 12.87
N PHE A 415 -0.95 36.55 12.40
CA PHE A 415 0.21 36.28 13.24
C PHE A 415 1.37 37.17 12.82
N ASP A 416 2.09 37.73 13.80
CA ASP A 416 3.27 38.55 13.54
C ASP A 416 4.46 37.71 13.04
N LYS A 417 4.47 36.42 13.38
CA LYS A 417 5.54 35.47 13.05
C LYS A 417 5.09 34.56 11.91
N ARG A 418 6.02 34.31 10.99
CA ARG A 418 5.81 33.41 9.87
C ARG A 418 6.15 31.96 10.25
N LEU A 419 5.28 31.03 9.87
CA LEU A 419 5.55 29.60 9.87
C LEU A 419 6.22 29.23 8.54
N ARG A 420 7.38 28.56 8.61
CA ARG A 420 8.03 28.04 7.40
C ARG A 420 7.50 26.66 7.08
N LEU A 421 7.16 26.42 5.82
CA LEU A 421 6.73 25.11 5.33
C LEU A 421 7.76 24.58 4.32
N VAL A 422 8.19 23.34 4.51
CA VAL A 422 9.04 22.62 3.55
C VAL A 422 8.24 21.45 3.01
N PHE A 423 8.15 21.36 1.69
CA PHE A 423 7.59 20.21 1.00
C PHE A 423 8.70 19.41 0.33
N ILE A 424 8.74 18.11 0.59
CA ILE A 424 9.73 17.19 0.03
C ILE A 424 9.01 16.05 -0.68
N TRP A 425 9.21 15.92 -1.99
CA TRP A 425 8.63 14.83 -2.79
C TRP A 425 9.70 13.85 -3.21
N THR A 426 9.49 12.56 -2.96
CA THR A 426 10.36 11.51 -3.50
C THR A 426 9.70 10.83 -4.70
N LEU A 427 10.47 10.63 -5.77
CA LEU A 427 10.04 9.96 -7.00
C LEU A 427 10.96 8.76 -7.22
N HIS A 428 10.38 7.57 -7.30
CA HIS A 428 11.14 6.34 -7.39
C HIS A 428 10.42 5.28 -8.20
N GLN A 429 11.16 4.60 -9.07
CA GLN A 429 10.76 3.34 -9.66
C GLN A 429 11.95 2.37 -9.61
N PRO A 430 11.71 1.08 -9.31
CA PRO A 430 12.77 0.10 -9.33
C PRO A 430 13.27 -0.10 -10.77
N LEU A 431 14.53 -0.53 -10.90
CA LEU A 431 15.12 -0.81 -12.21
C LEU A 431 14.68 -2.20 -12.68
N TYR A 432 13.95 -2.26 -13.79
CA TYR A 432 13.58 -3.52 -14.43
C TYR A 432 14.60 -3.86 -15.53
N ASN A 433 14.78 -5.16 -15.80
CA ASN A 433 15.65 -5.64 -16.89
C ASN A 433 14.91 -5.85 -18.22
N ASP A 434 13.59 -6.03 -18.18
CA ASP A 434 12.77 -6.25 -19.38
C ASP A 434 12.27 -4.89 -19.93
N PRO A 435 12.69 -4.46 -21.12
CA PRO A 435 12.23 -3.22 -21.75
C PRO A 435 10.70 -3.09 -21.84
N LYS A 436 9.99 -4.21 -21.98
CA LYS A 436 8.52 -4.21 -22.02
C LYS A 436 7.93 -3.84 -20.66
N LEU A 437 8.43 -4.47 -19.59
CA LEU A 437 8.00 -4.16 -18.22
C LEU A 437 8.38 -2.73 -17.82
N ILE A 438 9.57 -2.25 -18.21
CA ILE A 438 9.97 -0.85 -17.95
C ILE A 438 8.98 0.12 -18.57
N LYS A 439 8.69 -0.03 -19.87
CA LYS A 439 7.74 0.85 -20.57
C LYS A 439 6.36 0.78 -19.97
N GLN A 440 5.87 -0.43 -19.66
CA GLN A 440 4.58 -0.61 -19.04
C GLN A 440 4.51 0.11 -17.69
N ASN A 441 5.48 -0.15 -16.81
CA ASN A 441 5.51 0.42 -15.47
C ASN A 441 5.69 1.94 -15.49
N LEU A 442 6.66 2.46 -16.24
CA LEU A 442 6.86 3.91 -16.35
C LEU A 442 5.63 4.59 -16.98
N SER A 443 5.01 3.99 -18.00
CA SER A 443 3.84 4.60 -18.65
C SER A 443 2.67 4.84 -17.70
N SER A 444 2.50 3.99 -16.67
CA SER A 444 1.45 4.20 -15.65
C SER A 444 1.75 5.36 -14.70
N PHE A 445 3.02 5.73 -14.50
CA PHE A 445 3.41 6.82 -13.59
C PHE A 445 3.74 8.14 -14.30
N LEU A 446 3.98 8.12 -15.61
CA LEU A 446 4.24 9.34 -16.40
C LEU A 446 3.21 10.45 -16.19
N PRO A 447 1.88 10.20 -16.16
CA PRO A 447 0.92 11.27 -15.92
C PRO A 447 1.14 12.00 -14.59
N VAL A 448 1.58 11.28 -13.56
CA VAL A 448 1.90 11.86 -12.25
C VAL A 448 3.17 12.70 -12.34
N TYR A 449 4.23 12.19 -12.97
CA TYR A 449 5.47 12.94 -13.18
C TYR A 449 5.25 14.21 -14.00
N SER A 450 4.51 14.12 -15.11
CA SER A 450 4.16 15.29 -15.91
C SER A 450 3.31 16.30 -15.12
N SER A 451 2.43 15.84 -14.23
CA SER A 451 1.64 16.73 -13.36
C SER A 451 2.51 17.49 -12.36
N ILE A 452 3.48 16.82 -11.73
CA ILE A 452 4.45 17.44 -10.82
C ILE A 452 5.30 18.46 -11.58
N VAL A 453 5.84 18.10 -12.75
CA VAL A 453 6.65 19.02 -13.55
C VAL A 453 5.83 20.22 -14.00
N LYS A 454 4.61 20.00 -14.50
CA LYS A 454 3.69 21.08 -14.92
C LYS A 454 3.38 22.05 -13.78
N LEU A 455 3.09 21.53 -12.59
CA LEU A 455 2.77 22.32 -11.39
C LEU A 455 3.91 23.29 -11.07
N TYR A 456 5.12 22.77 -10.88
CA TYR A 456 6.27 23.57 -10.44
C TYR A 456 6.96 24.36 -11.58
N SER A 457 6.71 24.00 -12.84
CA SER A 457 7.17 24.81 -13.99
C SER A 457 6.38 26.11 -14.13
N ARG A 458 5.10 26.11 -13.72
CA ARG A 458 4.19 27.26 -13.82
C ARG A 458 4.16 28.10 -12.55
N ARG A 459 4.49 27.51 -11.40
CA ARG A 459 4.49 28.19 -10.09
C ARG A 459 5.91 28.56 -9.64
N ASN A 460 6.01 29.59 -8.80
CA ASN A 460 7.26 29.95 -8.12
C ASN A 460 7.31 29.39 -6.69
N THR A 461 6.41 28.48 -6.34
CA THR A 461 6.34 27.81 -5.03
C THR A 461 7.63 27.01 -4.79
N PRO A 462 8.35 27.25 -3.67
CA PRO A 462 9.53 26.47 -3.35
C PRO A 462 9.22 24.99 -3.03
N VAL A 463 10.11 24.09 -3.45
CA VAL A 463 9.97 22.65 -3.21
C VAL A 463 11.33 21.95 -3.21
N SER A 464 11.47 20.87 -2.43
CA SER A 464 12.59 19.94 -2.54
C SER A 464 12.10 18.62 -3.15
N ILE A 465 12.84 18.07 -4.11
CA ILE A 465 12.47 16.87 -4.85
C ILE A 465 13.66 15.90 -4.84
N SER A 466 13.41 14.69 -4.36
CA SER A 466 14.27 13.53 -4.56
C SER A 466 13.75 12.75 -5.76
N ILE A 467 14.62 12.45 -6.72
CA ILE A 467 14.32 11.53 -7.81
C ILE A 467 15.47 10.53 -7.89
N THR A 468 15.18 9.22 -7.90
CA THR A 468 16.24 8.20 -7.86
C THR A 468 16.99 8.12 -9.17
N GLY A 469 18.30 7.87 -9.11
CA GLY A 469 19.13 7.58 -10.28
C GLY A 469 18.57 6.45 -11.15
N SER A 470 17.99 5.40 -10.55
CA SER A 470 17.30 4.33 -11.26
C SER A 470 16.13 4.81 -12.12
N LEU A 471 15.34 5.77 -11.64
CA LEU A 471 14.23 6.35 -12.40
C LEU A 471 14.75 7.27 -13.49
N LEU A 472 15.71 8.15 -13.17
CA LEU A 472 16.35 9.02 -14.16
C LEU A 472 16.98 8.24 -15.31
N TYR A 473 17.68 7.15 -14.99
CA TYR A 473 18.28 6.25 -15.96
C TYR A 473 17.23 5.67 -16.91
N GLN A 474 16.13 5.13 -16.38
CA GLN A 474 15.07 4.57 -17.23
C GLN A 474 14.35 5.66 -18.05
N LEU A 475 14.16 6.86 -17.50
CA LEU A 475 13.61 8.00 -18.26
C LEU A 475 14.54 8.41 -19.41
N ALA A 476 15.86 8.37 -19.22
CA ALA A 476 16.82 8.70 -20.27
C ALA A 476 16.68 7.75 -21.47
N TYR A 477 16.50 6.45 -21.20
CA TYR A 477 16.36 5.44 -22.24
C TYR A 477 14.99 5.43 -22.92
N TYR A 478 13.90 5.57 -22.15
CA TYR A 478 12.56 5.29 -22.65
C TYR A 478 11.67 6.52 -22.82
N TYR A 479 11.94 7.60 -22.08
CA TYR A 479 11.13 8.82 -22.07
C TYR A 479 11.99 10.09 -21.99
N PRO A 480 12.92 10.30 -22.95
CA PRO A 480 13.87 11.43 -22.91
C PRO A 480 13.18 12.81 -22.88
N LYS A 481 11.95 12.94 -23.41
CA LYS A 481 11.13 14.16 -23.27
C LYS A 481 10.89 14.50 -21.80
N GLN A 482 10.43 13.52 -21.04
CA GLN A 482 10.08 13.71 -19.64
C GLN A 482 11.32 14.07 -18.81
N LEU A 483 12.46 13.47 -19.13
CA LEU A 483 13.73 13.78 -18.48
C LEU A 483 14.20 15.22 -18.74
N ASP A 484 14.05 15.71 -19.98
CA ASP A 484 14.36 17.10 -20.29
C ASP A 484 13.45 18.09 -19.56
N GLU A 485 12.17 17.76 -19.40
CA GLU A 485 11.25 18.55 -18.58
C GLU A 485 11.70 18.61 -17.11
N PHE A 486 12.18 17.49 -16.54
CA PHE A 486 12.78 17.48 -15.20
C PHE A 486 14.07 18.32 -15.13
N ARG A 487 14.95 18.24 -16.12
CA ARG A 487 16.17 19.06 -16.20
C ARG A 487 15.83 20.55 -16.17
N LYS A 488 14.86 20.97 -17.00
CA LYS A 488 14.33 22.35 -17.02
C LYS A 488 13.76 22.73 -15.66
N LEU A 489 13.01 21.83 -15.01
CA LEU A 489 12.47 22.07 -13.67
C LEU A 489 13.58 22.27 -12.62
N PHE A 490 14.59 21.40 -12.56
CA PHE A 490 15.67 21.46 -11.57
C PHE A 490 16.65 22.62 -11.78
N SER A 491 16.67 23.22 -12.96
CA SER A 491 17.43 24.46 -13.20
C SER A 491 16.83 25.70 -12.53
N ARG A 492 15.60 25.60 -12.01
CA ARG A 492 14.90 26.73 -11.39
C ARG A 492 15.36 26.95 -9.95
N PRO A 493 15.52 28.22 -9.51
CA PRO A 493 15.97 28.51 -8.15
C PRO A 493 14.95 28.12 -7.07
N ASN A 494 13.67 27.97 -7.40
CA ASN A 494 12.64 27.55 -6.45
C ASN A 494 12.54 26.02 -6.28
N VAL A 495 13.31 25.23 -7.03
CA VAL A 495 13.32 23.76 -6.92
C VAL A 495 14.69 23.32 -6.40
N GLU A 496 14.69 22.55 -5.32
CA GLU A 496 15.88 21.86 -4.82
C GLU A 496 15.84 20.40 -5.29
N LEU A 497 16.87 19.95 -6.01
CA LEU A 497 17.11 18.54 -6.26
C LEU A 497 17.87 17.94 -5.07
N MET A 498 17.49 16.76 -4.61
CA MET A 498 18.16 16.02 -3.52
C MET A 498 18.85 14.77 -4.05
N ILE A 499 19.95 14.35 -3.40
CA ILE A 499 20.61 13.05 -3.59
C ILE A 499 19.79 11.96 -2.89
N THR A 500 19.89 10.72 -3.35
CA THR A 500 19.33 9.52 -2.69
C THR A 500 20.21 8.32 -3.02
N SER A 501 19.87 7.13 -2.52
CA SER A 501 20.49 5.89 -3.01
C SER A 501 20.10 5.67 -4.47
N PHE A 502 21.05 5.37 -5.36
CA PHE A 502 20.80 5.23 -6.81
C PHE A 502 19.60 4.32 -7.12
N SER A 503 19.52 3.17 -6.44
CA SER A 503 18.44 2.18 -6.54
C SER A 503 17.50 2.19 -5.33
N TYR A 504 17.46 3.26 -4.53
CA TYR A 504 16.55 3.36 -3.38
C TYR A 504 16.76 2.28 -2.29
N SER A 505 18.00 1.85 -2.09
CA SER A 505 18.37 0.87 -1.05
C SER A 505 18.16 1.37 0.39
N LEU A 506 17.79 0.46 1.31
CA LEU A 506 17.70 0.76 2.75
C LEU A 506 19.09 0.97 3.37
N LEU A 507 19.57 2.20 3.33
CA LEU A 507 20.94 2.55 3.69
C LEU A 507 21.37 2.08 5.09
N PRO A 508 20.57 2.17 6.18
CA PRO A 508 21.01 1.71 7.51
C PRO A 508 21.45 0.24 7.60
N PHE A 509 21.05 -0.58 6.63
CA PHE A 509 21.28 -2.02 6.65
C PHE A 509 22.46 -2.48 5.79
N VAL A 510 23.00 -1.61 4.93
CA VAL A 510 24.14 -1.97 4.06
C VAL A 510 25.47 -1.53 4.69
N ASP A 511 26.59 -1.93 4.09
CA ASP A 511 27.91 -1.50 4.54
C ASP A 511 28.18 -0.04 4.15
N GLU A 512 29.01 0.67 4.93
CA GLU A 512 29.29 2.11 4.72
C GLU A 512 29.86 2.42 3.32
N ALA A 513 30.73 1.54 2.80
CA ALA A 513 31.28 1.64 1.45
C ALA A 513 30.19 1.49 0.37
N GLU A 514 29.22 0.60 0.59
CA GLU A 514 28.07 0.41 -0.29
C GLU A 514 27.15 1.64 -0.25
N MET A 515 26.89 2.20 0.95
CA MET A 515 26.12 3.44 1.11
C MET A 515 26.76 4.59 0.33
N TYR A 516 28.06 4.82 0.55
CA TYR A 516 28.81 5.88 -0.12
C TYR A 516 28.77 5.69 -1.64
N ARG A 517 29.02 4.47 -2.14
CA ARG A 517 29.01 4.20 -3.58
C ARG A 517 27.62 4.43 -4.19
N SER A 518 26.54 4.03 -3.51
CA SER A 518 25.18 4.25 -4.00
C SER A 518 24.80 5.73 -4.05
N LEU A 519 25.13 6.50 -3.00
CA LEU A 519 24.91 7.96 -2.96
C LEU A 519 25.75 8.68 -4.02
N LEU A 520 27.01 8.26 -4.20
CA LEU A 520 27.92 8.84 -5.17
C LEU A 520 27.41 8.60 -6.60
N LEU A 521 26.95 7.39 -6.93
CA LEU A 521 26.42 7.10 -8.27
C LEU A 521 25.18 7.95 -8.60
N ASP A 522 24.26 8.12 -7.65
CA ASP A 522 23.11 9.00 -7.82
C ASP A 522 23.52 10.46 -8.03
N LYS A 523 24.48 10.94 -7.23
CA LYS A 523 25.04 12.28 -7.38
C LYS A 523 25.73 12.46 -8.74
N GLU A 524 26.60 11.54 -9.13
CA GLU A 524 27.32 11.57 -10.41
C GLU A 524 26.35 11.55 -11.59
N PHE A 525 25.28 10.73 -11.53
CA PHE A 525 24.25 10.74 -12.57
C PHE A 525 23.61 12.12 -12.71
N LYS A 526 23.25 12.76 -11.59
CA LYS A 526 22.63 14.10 -11.58
C LYS A 526 23.60 15.18 -12.06
N ASP A 527 24.85 15.12 -11.62
CA ASP A 527 25.90 16.04 -12.05
C ASP A 527 26.18 15.90 -13.56
N ASN A 528 26.47 14.68 -14.03
CA ASN A 528 26.91 14.41 -15.40
C ASN A 528 25.78 14.51 -16.42
N TYR A 529 24.58 13.99 -16.10
CA TYR A 529 23.50 13.88 -17.06
C TYR A 529 22.51 15.05 -16.98
N LEU A 530 22.16 15.51 -15.77
CA LEU A 530 21.26 16.66 -15.61
C LEU A 530 22.01 18.00 -15.60
N GLY A 531 23.33 18.00 -15.37
CA GLY A 531 24.12 19.22 -15.22
C GLY A 531 23.86 19.97 -13.92
N ILE A 532 23.24 19.31 -12.93
CA ILE A 532 22.87 19.92 -11.65
C ILE A 532 23.92 19.57 -10.61
N THR A 533 24.76 20.53 -10.27
CA THR A 533 25.85 20.38 -9.30
C THR A 533 25.53 21.04 -7.96
N GLY A 534 26.31 20.75 -6.93
CA GLY A 534 26.17 21.40 -5.61
C GLY A 534 24.91 21.00 -4.85
N ILE A 535 24.41 19.78 -5.06
CA ILE A 535 23.26 19.24 -4.31
C ILE A 535 23.67 19.02 -2.85
N LEU A 536 22.93 19.61 -1.91
CA LEU A 536 23.27 19.62 -0.48
C LEU A 536 22.39 18.71 0.40
N GLY A 537 21.21 18.30 -0.09
CA GLY A 537 20.27 17.46 0.64
C GLY A 537 20.32 16.00 0.21
N VAL A 538 20.19 15.08 1.17
CA VAL A 538 20.00 13.64 0.91
C VAL A 538 18.61 13.20 1.37
N TRP A 539 17.89 12.48 0.53
CA TRP A 539 16.73 11.70 0.90
C TRP A 539 17.16 10.27 1.19
N LEU A 540 16.85 9.79 2.40
CA LEU A 540 17.06 8.40 2.76
C LEU A 540 15.85 7.59 2.29
N PRO A 541 16.03 6.49 1.52
CA PRO A 541 14.93 5.62 1.16
C PRO A 541 14.14 5.19 2.40
N GLU A 542 12.81 5.37 2.36
CA GLU A 542 11.89 5.10 3.49
C GLU A 542 12.13 5.95 4.74
N MET A 543 12.85 7.07 4.58
CA MET A 543 13.49 7.84 5.67
C MET A 543 14.25 6.95 6.65
N ALA A 544 14.75 5.80 6.18
CA ALA A 544 15.46 4.84 7.01
C ALA A 544 16.76 5.46 7.52
N PHE A 545 16.80 5.78 8.80
CA PHE A 545 17.91 6.43 9.46
C PHE A 545 18.59 5.51 10.48
N SER A 546 19.92 5.62 10.52
CA SER A 546 20.76 5.26 11.67
C SER A 546 22.00 6.16 11.65
N GLU A 547 22.70 6.30 12.77
CA GLU A 547 23.94 7.09 12.85
C GLU A 547 24.96 6.78 11.72
N LYS A 548 25.01 5.53 11.25
CA LYS A 548 25.93 5.06 10.20
C LYS A 548 25.82 5.84 8.90
N VAL A 549 24.65 6.41 8.58
CA VAL A 549 24.46 7.13 7.31
C VAL A 549 25.15 8.49 7.28
N ILE A 550 25.51 9.04 8.45
CA ILE A 550 26.05 10.41 8.54
C ILE A 550 27.36 10.55 7.77
N PHE A 551 28.29 9.62 7.94
CA PHE A 551 29.59 9.71 7.29
C PHE A 551 29.50 9.60 5.75
N PRO A 552 28.82 8.61 5.16
CA PRO A 552 28.60 8.56 3.70
C PRO A 552 27.94 9.82 3.12
N ILE A 553 26.96 10.40 3.81
CA ILE A 553 26.27 11.63 3.39
C ILE A 553 27.25 12.81 3.32
N LEU A 554 28.05 13.00 4.37
CA LEU A 554 29.05 14.07 4.40
C LEU A 554 30.15 13.84 3.35
N GLN A 555 30.55 12.59 3.13
CA GLN A 555 31.58 12.22 2.18
C GLN A 555 31.18 12.55 0.72
N VAL A 556 29.90 12.45 0.35
CA VAL A 556 29.41 12.87 -0.98
C VAL A 556 29.19 14.38 -1.12
N GLY A 557 29.51 15.16 -0.07
CA GLY A 557 29.42 16.63 -0.07
C GLY A 557 28.05 17.20 0.30
N ALA A 558 27.11 16.35 0.73
CA ALA A 558 25.83 16.81 1.25
C ALA A 558 25.95 17.19 2.74
N ASN A 559 25.04 18.05 3.22
CA ASN A 559 25.12 18.62 4.57
C ASN A 559 23.79 18.61 5.33
N TRP A 560 22.71 18.08 4.75
CA TRP A 560 21.44 17.93 5.45
C TRP A 560 20.62 16.72 5.01
N VAL A 561 19.77 16.23 5.92
CA VAL A 561 18.88 15.08 5.71
C VAL A 561 17.53 15.27 6.43
N PRO A 562 16.37 14.94 5.82
CA PRO A 562 15.11 14.82 6.54
C PRO A 562 15.03 13.46 7.26
N ILE A 563 14.52 13.45 8.49
CA ILE A 563 14.26 12.21 9.26
C ILE A 563 12.82 12.20 9.76
N ALA A 564 12.19 11.03 9.87
CA ALA A 564 10.82 10.93 10.37
C ALA A 564 10.74 11.19 11.89
N ASP A 565 9.69 11.88 12.34
CA ASP A 565 9.34 11.97 13.77
C ASP A 565 9.28 10.59 14.45
N LEU A 566 8.74 9.59 13.77
CA LEU A 566 8.67 8.20 14.24
C LEU A 566 10.06 7.57 14.50
N ALA A 567 11.08 7.95 13.72
CA ALA A 567 12.45 7.49 13.94
C ALA A 567 13.07 8.17 15.17
N VAL A 568 12.77 9.46 15.37
CA VAL A 568 13.23 10.23 16.54
C VAL A 568 12.60 9.70 17.84
N ASP A 569 11.33 9.31 17.80
CA ASP A 569 10.61 8.75 18.94
C ASP A 569 11.28 7.49 19.52
N THR A 570 12.03 6.73 18.73
CA THR A 570 12.69 5.49 19.22
C THR A 570 13.68 5.70 20.36
N GLY A 571 14.37 6.85 20.39
CA GLY A 571 15.32 7.19 21.47
C GLY A 571 14.95 8.41 22.28
N PHE A 572 13.94 9.18 21.86
CA PHE A 572 13.54 10.43 22.50
C PHE A 572 12.05 10.50 22.87
N ALA A 573 11.31 9.39 22.81
CA ALA A 573 9.93 9.34 23.28
C ALA A 573 9.80 9.91 24.71
N GLY A 574 8.87 10.84 24.90
CA GLY A 574 8.59 11.48 26.19
C GLY A 574 9.52 12.65 26.57
N TRP A 575 10.52 13.00 25.75
CA TRP A 575 11.45 14.10 26.03
C TRP A 575 10.88 15.50 25.73
N GLY A 576 9.65 15.58 25.21
CA GLY A 576 9.02 16.86 24.86
C GLY A 576 9.77 17.62 23.75
N LEU A 577 10.40 16.88 22.82
CA LEU A 577 11.09 17.48 21.68
C LEU A 577 10.11 18.30 20.82
N ASN A 578 10.61 19.39 20.26
CA ASN A 578 9.88 20.18 19.28
C ASN A 578 10.28 19.72 17.88
N TYR A 579 9.43 18.97 17.18
CA TYR A 579 9.71 18.49 15.81
C TYR A 579 9.70 19.59 14.76
N HIS A 580 9.26 20.79 15.13
CA HIS A 580 9.07 21.90 14.20
C HIS A 580 10.19 22.93 14.25
N ILE A 581 11.43 22.52 14.52
CA ILE A 581 12.62 23.39 14.41
C ILE A 581 13.78 22.64 13.74
N PRO A 582 14.76 23.34 13.15
CA PRO A 582 15.96 22.70 12.62
C PRO A 582 16.87 22.17 13.72
N TYR A 583 17.42 20.97 13.53
CA TYR A 583 18.38 20.34 14.43
C TYR A 583 19.69 20.05 13.72
N ARG A 584 20.71 19.75 14.52
CA ARG A 584 21.96 19.13 14.07
C ARG A 584 22.09 17.77 14.71
N LEU A 585 22.27 16.74 13.89
CA LEU A 585 22.59 15.39 14.32
C LEU A 585 24.08 15.32 14.62
N THR A 586 24.44 15.01 15.86
CA THR A 586 25.83 14.87 16.29
C THR A 586 26.18 13.39 16.48
N SER A 587 27.31 12.98 15.93
CA SER A 587 27.85 11.63 15.99
C SER A 587 29.37 11.71 16.09
N LYS A 588 29.96 11.27 17.20
CA LYS A 588 31.41 11.39 17.44
C LYS A 588 31.93 12.82 17.17
N ALA A 589 32.66 13.02 16.06
CA ALA A 589 33.19 14.32 15.61
C ALA A 589 32.51 14.85 14.32
N LEU A 590 31.38 14.24 13.92
CA LEU A 590 30.60 14.58 12.74
C LEU A 590 29.30 15.29 13.15
N ALA A 591 28.84 16.17 12.28
CA ALA A 591 27.60 16.91 12.42
C ALA A 591 26.85 16.97 11.09
N LEU A 592 25.55 16.71 11.10
CA LEU A 592 24.69 16.76 9.92
C LEU A 592 23.41 17.54 10.24
N ASN A 593 23.04 18.52 9.41
CA ASN A 593 21.81 19.26 9.66
C ASN A 593 20.59 18.39 9.37
N THR A 594 19.49 18.59 10.10
CA THR A 594 18.27 17.81 9.87
C THR A 594 17.00 18.60 10.09
N LEU A 595 15.96 18.20 9.36
CA LEU A 595 14.57 18.55 9.61
C LEU A 595 13.83 17.28 10.01
N ILE A 596 13.05 17.37 11.08
CA ILE A 596 12.17 16.27 11.48
C ILE A 596 10.87 16.42 10.67
N VAL A 597 10.58 15.42 9.85
CA VAL A 597 9.34 15.35 9.07
C VAL A 597 8.19 14.99 10.00
N ASP A 598 7.16 15.81 9.94
CA ASP A 598 5.91 15.60 10.67
C ASP A 598 5.04 14.60 9.90
N THR A 599 5.11 13.32 10.28
CA THR A 599 4.39 12.26 9.55
C THR A 599 2.88 12.41 9.67
N ARG A 600 2.40 13.11 10.71
CA ARG A 600 0.99 13.47 10.86
C ARG A 600 0.55 14.46 9.78
N ALA A 601 1.35 15.49 9.52
CA ALA A 601 1.10 16.45 8.46
C ALA A 601 0.96 15.77 7.09
N SER A 602 1.89 14.84 6.79
CA SER A 602 1.82 14.03 5.56
C SER A 602 0.54 13.20 5.49
N ARG A 603 0.17 12.51 6.59
CA ARG A 603 -1.08 11.70 6.65
C ARG A 603 -2.36 12.52 6.42
N ILE A 604 -2.40 13.79 6.86
CA ILE A 604 -3.54 14.67 6.55
C ILE A 604 -3.63 14.84 5.03
N LEU A 605 -2.53 15.21 4.38
CA LEU A 605 -2.51 15.49 2.93
C LEU A 605 -2.68 14.23 2.06
N TYR A 606 -2.27 13.06 2.55
CA TYR A 606 -2.46 11.77 1.86
C TYR A 606 -3.92 11.48 1.50
N LYS A 607 -4.88 12.08 2.22
CA LYS A 607 -6.32 11.97 1.93
C LYS A 607 -6.74 12.63 0.61
N LYS A 608 -5.97 13.60 0.08
CA LYS A 608 -6.23 14.32 -1.19
C LYS A 608 -7.63 14.90 -1.39
N THR A 609 -8.23 15.45 -0.34
CA THR A 609 -9.57 16.07 -0.42
C THR A 609 -9.52 17.55 -0.08
N ASP A 610 -10.53 18.32 -0.50
CA ASP A 610 -10.69 19.72 -0.06
C ASP A 610 -10.76 19.81 1.49
N ARG A 611 -11.32 18.77 2.13
CA ARG A 611 -11.31 18.60 3.59
C ARG A 611 -9.89 18.49 4.15
N ALA A 612 -9.01 17.70 3.52
CA ALA A 612 -7.62 17.55 3.94
C ALA A 612 -6.87 18.88 3.90
N ILE A 613 -7.13 19.74 2.91
CA ILE A 613 -6.54 21.08 2.82
C ILE A 613 -6.96 21.93 4.03
N ASP A 614 -8.26 21.93 4.33
CA ASP A 614 -8.79 22.68 5.48
C ASP A 614 -8.24 22.12 6.82
N GLU A 615 -8.22 20.79 7.00
CA GLU A 615 -7.61 20.13 8.17
C GLU A 615 -6.13 20.47 8.34
N PHE A 616 -5.39 20.52 7.23
CA PHE A 616 -3.98 20.90 7.21
C PHE A 616 -3.80 22.37 7.60
N ILE A 617 -4.60 23.29 7.05
CA ILE A 617 -4.54 24.71 7.43
C ILE A 617 -4.88 24.92 8.92
N GLN A 618 -5.86 24.20 9.46
CA GLN A 618 -6.14 24.23 10.90
C GLN A 618 -4.93 23.76 11.70
N TYR A 619 -4.25 22.70 11.25
CA TYR A 619 -3.02 22.24 11.88
C TYR A 619 -1.93 23.31 11.84
N LEU A 620 -1.74 23.99 10.71
CA LEU A 620 -0.79 25.11 10.58
C LEU A 620 -1.11 26.26 11.55
N VAL A 621 -2.39 26.61 11.72
CA VAL A 621 -2.81 27.64 12.68
C VAL A 621 -2.38 27.27 14.09
N GLN A 622 -2.62 26.03 14.52
CA GLN A 622 -2.25 25.57 15.86
C GLN A 622 -0.73 25.53 16.08
N LEU A 623 0.03 25.18 15.05
CA LEU A 623 1.48 25.26 15.10
C LEU A 623 1.94 26.71 15.23
N ASN A 624 1.40 27.62 14.41
CA ASN A 624 1.82 29.02 14.45
C ASN A 624 1.41 29.75 15.74
N GLU A 625 0.36 29.31 16.44
CA GLU A 625 0.05 29.79 17.80
C GLU A 625 1.18 29.53 18.79
N LYS A 626 1.96 28.46 18.59
CA LYS A 626 3.13 28.09 19.40
C LYS A 626 4.42 28.75 18.90
N ASN A 627 4.42 29.32 17.70
CA ASN A 627 5.59 29.93 17.04
C ASN A 627 5.88 31.33 17.59
N LYS A 628 6.27 31.42 18.87
CA LYS A 628 6.47 32.71 19.56
C LYS A 628 7.71 33.47 19.07
N ASP A 629 8.77 32.75 18.71
CA ASP A 629 10.06 33.30 18.26
C ASP A 629 10.15 33.43 16.73
N GLY A 630 9.25 32.79 15.99
CA GLY A 630 9.29 32.79 14.52
C GLY A 630 10.31 31.81 13.95
N THR A 631 10.80 30.83 14.73
CA THR A 631 11.76 29.83 14.25
C THR A 631 11.10 28.54 13.80
N MET A 632 9.78 28.38 13.94
CA MET A 632 9.13 27.12 13.59
C MET A 632 9.17 26.83 12.08
N VAL A 633 9.43 25.55 11.78
CA VAL A 633 9.50 24.95 10.45
C VAL A 633 8.68 23.67 10.48
N LEU A 634 7.70 23.54 9.60
CA LEU A 634 7.00 22.27 9.37
C LEU A 634 7.56 21.63 8.09
N ALA A 635 8.22 20.48 8.23
CA ALA A 635 8.61 19.65 7.10
C ALA A 635 7.54 18.60 6.82
N VAL A 636 7.06 18.57 5.58
CA VAL A 636 6.08 17.62 5.06
C VAL A 636 6.75 16.87 3.92
N ALA A 637 6.66 15.55 3.94
CA ALA A 637 7.25 14.73 2.90
C ALA A 637 6.41 13.50 2.57
N ASP A 638 6.39 13.13 1.30
CA ASP A 638 5.62 11.99 0.79
C ASP A 638 6.19 11.46 -0.54
N ASN A 639 5.72 10.29 -0.95
CA ASN A 639 5.93 9.79 -2.30
C ASN A 639 5.17 10.67 -3.29
N GLY A 640 5.86 11.18 -4.30
CA GLY A 640 5.26 12.01 -5.34
C GLY A 640 4.26 11.21 -6.18
N GLU A 641 4.46 9.90 -6.37
CA GLU A 641 3.49 8.98 -6.95
C GLU A 641 2.20 8.90 -6.13
N SER A 642 2.35 8.96 -4.80
CA SER A 642 1.22 8.89 -3.88
C SER A 642 0.49 10.20 -3.74
N ILE A 643 1.12 11.39 -3.80
CA ILE A 643 0.44 12.68 -3.62
C ILE A 643 0.18 13.46 -4.91
N GLY A 644 0.86 13.12 -6.00
CA GLY A 644 0.98 13.89 -7.24
C GLY A 644 -0.27 14.00 -8.12
N ASP A 645 -1.47 13.99 -7.52
CA ASP A 645 -2.65 14.54 -8.17
C ASP A 645 -2.45 16.06 -8.34
N GLY A 646 -2.13 16.46 -9.57
CA GLY A 646 -1.91 17.86 -9.91
C GLY A 646 -3.08 18.77 -9.50
N THR A 647 -4.33 18.27 -9.54
CA THR A 647 -5.52 19.05 -9.18
C THR A 647 -5.55 19.34 -7.68
N PHE A 648 -5.35 18.32 -6.85
CA PHE A 648 -5.28 18.48 -5.40
C PHE A 648 -4.14 19.41 -5.00
N MET A 649 -2.95 19.21 -5.57
CA MET A 649 -1.77 20.00 -5.26
C MET A 649 -1.92 21.48 -5.68
N GLU A 650 -2.51 21.75 -6.84
CA GLU A 650 -2.84 23.12 -7.26
C GLU A 650 -3.76 23.82 -6.23
N LYS A 651 -4.83 23.14 -5.81
CA LYS A 651 -5.75 23.67 -4.78
C LYS A 651 -5.06 23.90 -3.44
N LEU A 652 -4.20 22.97 -3.01
CA LEU A 652 -3.45 23.08 -1.76
C LEU A 652 -2.57 24.33 -1.78
N PHE A 653 -1.74 24.50 -2.81
CA PHE A 653 -0.84 25.64 -2.91
C PHE A 653 -1.57 26.96 -3.10
N ASP A 654 -2.67 27.00 -3.88
CA ASP A 654 -3.51 28.19 -4.01
C ASP A 654 -4.07 28.69 -2.68
N ARG A 655 -4.35 27.77 -1.75
CA ARG A 655 -4.83 28.12 -0.41
C ARG A 655 -3.68 28.55 0.49
N LEU A 656 -2.56 27.84 0.48
CA LEU A 656 -1.40 28.14 1.33
C LEU A 656 -0.75 29.49 0.97
N GLU A 657 -0.60 29.80 -0.32
CA GLU A 657 0.04 31.03 -0.79
C GLU A 657 -0.76 32.30 -0.46
N LYS A 658 -2.06 32.16 -0.16
CA LYS A 658 -2.93 33.26 0.29
C LYS A 658 -2.83 33.54 1.79
N ILE A 659 -2.14 32.70 2.56
CA ILE A 659 -2.02 32.86 4.02
C ILE A 659 -0.77 33.73 4.32
N PRO A 660 -0.91 34.97 4.82
CA PRO A 660 0.21 35.93 4.89
C PRO A 660 1.38 35.52 5.80
N TRP A 661 1.11 34.69 6.80
CA TRP A 661 2.09 34.18 7.76
C TRP A 661 2.62 32.80 7.39
N VAL A 662 2.21 32.20 6.27
CA VAL A 662 2.83 30.98 5.74
C VAL A 662 3.94 31.38 4.77
N LYS A 663 5.13 30.81 4.95
CA LYS A 663 6.25 30.95 4.02
C LYS A 663 6.70 29.57 3.56
N ILE A 664 6.42 29.22 2.32
CA ILE A 664 6.93 27.98 1.72
C ILE A 664 8.40 28.21 1.33
N VAL A 665 9.29 27.28 1.68
CA VAL A 665 10.75 27.37 1.44
C VAL A 665 11.32 26.01 1.03
N ARG A 666 12.49 26.01 0.37
CA ARG A 666 13.25 24.77 0.10
C ARG A 666 13.89 24.28 1.41
N GLY A 667 14.14 22.98 1.51
CA GLY A 667 14.81 22.38 2.66
C GLY A 667 16.16 23.04 2.98
N VAL A 668 17.01 23.24 1.97
CA VAL A 668 18.31 23.91 2.14
C VAL A 668 18.22 25.35 2.64
N ASP A 669 17.17 26.09 2.27
CA ASP A 669 17.02 27.50 2.65
C ASP A 669 16.69 27.65 4.13
N VAL A 670 16.08 26.62 4.75
CA VAL A 670 15.77 26.62 6.18
C VAL A 670 17.02 26.85 7.01
N PHE A 671 18.11 26.14 6.71
CA PHE A 671 19.33 26.21 7.52
C PHE A 671 20.08 27.55 7.38
N ARG A 672 19.78 28.33 6.34
CA ARG A 672 20.29 29.70 6.17
C ARG A 672 19.45 30.71 6.96
N GLU A 673 18.13 30.53 6.97
CA GLU A 673 17.19 31.45 7.62
C GLU A 673 17.01 31.20 9.12
N THR A 674 17.09 29.93 9.52
CA THR A 674 16.92 29.45 10.88
C THR A 674 18.01 28.40 11.14
N PRO A 675 19.24 28.81 11.49
CA PRO A 675 20.32 27.88 11.80
C PRO A 675 19.90 26.92 12.93
N PRO A 676 20.36 25.65 12.92
CA PRO A 676 20.11 24.73 14.02
C PRO A 676 20.60 25.29 15.34
N VAL A 677 19.71 25.37 16.32
CA VAL A 677 20.01 25.85 17.68
C VAL A 677 20.09 24.72 18.70
N LYS A 678 19.79 23.49 18.28
CA LYS A 678 19.81 22.30 19.13
C LYS A 678 20.45 21.12 18.42
N ASP A 679 21.12 20.31 19.22
CA ASP A 679 21.76 19.09 18.79
C ASP A 679 20.94 17.86 19.25
N LEU A 680 20.93 16.81 18.43
CA LEU A 680 20.40 15.50 18.77
C LEU A 680 21.52 14.46 18.61
N LEU A 681 21.63 13.56 19.58
CA LEU A 681 22.55 12.43 19.49
C LEU A 681 22.04 11.42 18.45
N ALA A 682 22.76 11.30 17.34
CA ALA A 682 22.36 10.45 16.22
C ALA A 682 22.30 8.96 16.60
N GLU A 683 23.16 8.51 17.52
CA GLU A 683 23.18 7.13 18.04
C GLU A 683 21.87 6.71 18.72
N LYS A 684 21.04 7.67 19.15
CA LYS A 684 19.73 7.42 19.76
C LYS A 684 18.60 7.31 18.74
N ILE A 685 18.84 7.63 17.47
CA ILE A 685 17.81 7.66 16.44
C ILE A 685 18.00 6.47 15.51
N SER A 686 16.98 5.63 15.41
CA SER A 686 16.94 4.51 14.46
C SER A 686 15.52 4.25 14.03
N GLY A 687 15.28 4.09 12.73
CA GLY A 687 13.94 3.83 12.21
C GLY A 687 13.67 4.52 10.88
N GLY A 688 12.43 4.45 10.42
CA GLY A 688 11.96 5.13 9.22
C GLY A 688 10.60 5.78 9.45
N TRP A 689 9.93 6.12 8.36
CA TRP A 689 8.57 6.69 8.42
C TRP A 689 7.44 5.66 8.49
N TYR A 690 7.77 4.37 8.43
CA TYR A 690 6.80 3.29 8.61
C TYR A 690 6.50 3.11 10.10
N TYR A 691 5.22 3.05 10.46
CA TYR A 691 4.75 2.71 11.80
C TYR A 691 4.25 1.28 11.81
N ASP A 692 4.83 0.42 12.65
CA ASP A 692 4.38 -0.94 12.84
C ASP A 692 3.24 -0.96 13.87
N PRO A 693 2.01 -1.36 13.47
CA PRO A 693 0.87 -1.37 14.38
C PRO A 693 1.01 -2.41 15.51
N GLU A 694 1.73 -3.52 15.27
CA GLU A 694 1.94 -4.57 16.26
C GLU A 694 2.97 -4.14 17.31
N GLU A 695 4.07 -3.54 16.87
CA GLU A 695 5.13 -3.06 17.77
C GLU A 695 4.85 -1.67 18.38
N LYS A 696 3.89 -0.93 17.82
CA LYS A 696 3.53 0.45 18.19
C LYS A 696 4.70 1.43 18.13
N LYS A 697 5.61 1.23 17.20
CA LYS A 697 6.79 2.06 16.95
C LYS A 697 7.20 1.94 15.49
N THR A 698 8.18 2.73 15.06
CA THR A 698 8.79 2.46 13.76
C THR A 698 9.54 1.13 13.76
N SER A 699 9.47 0.41 12.65
CA SER A 699 10.12 -0.87 12.45
C SER A 699 10.54 -1.03 11.00
N PHE A 700 11.56 -1.87 10.78
CA PHE A 700 11.97 -2.30 9.45
C PHE A 700 11.43 -3.69 9.09
N ARG A 701 10.53 -4.24 9.91
CA ARG A 701 9.94 -5.57 9.73
C ARG A 701 9.38 -5.78 8.32
N LEU A 702 8.79 -4.75 7.72
CA LEU A 702 8.19 -4.81 6.39
C LEU A 702 9.16 -5.29 5.28
N TRP A 703 10.48 -5.13 5.47
CA TRP A 703 11.49 -5.59 4.52
C TRP A 703 12.15 -6.92 4.88
N PHE A 704 11.80 -7.51 6.04
CA PHE A 704 12.46 -8.71 6.57
C PHE A 704 11.51 -9.77 7.16
N ASP A 705 10.19 -9.55 7.12
CA ASP A 705 9.18 -10.38 7.78
C ASP A 705 9.06 -11.79 7.19
N THR A 706 9.30 -11.97 5.90
CA THR A 706 9.22 -13.28 5.23
C THR A 706 10.59 -13.95 5.04
N LYS A 707 10.57 -15.29 4.92
CA LYS A 707 11.77 -16.08 4.57
C LYS A 707 12.37 -15.62 3.24
N MET A 708 11.54 -15.37 2.23
CA MET A 708 11.96 -14.93 0.91
C MET A 708 12.72 -13.59 0.97
N LYS A 709 12.19 -12.61 1.70
CA LYS A 709 12.86 -11.31 1.87
C LYS A 709 14.21 -11.43 2.57
N ARG A 710 14.30 -12.28 3.61
CA ARG A 710 15.58 -12.59 4.28
C ARG A 710 16.57 -13.27 3.35
N GLU A 711 16.13 -14.23 2.54
CA GLU A 711 16.98 -14.87 1.52
C GLU A 711 17.49 -13.87 0.48
N MET A 712 16.63 -12.96 0.00
CA MET A 712 17.06 -11.85 -0.89
C MET A 712 18.15 -11.01 -0.24
N TRP A 713 17.96 -10.67 1.04
CA TRP A 713 18.91 -9.88 1.81
C TRP A 713 20.26 -10.60 2.01
N ASP A 714 20.23 -11.88 2.36
CA ASP A 714 21.41 -12.69 2.62
C ASP A 714 22.26 -12.88 1.34
N MET A 715 21.62 -13.03 0.19
CA MET A 715 22.31 -13.07 -1.11
C MET A 715 23.08 -11.78 -1.37
N CYS A 716 22.45 -10.62 -1.16
CA CYS A 716 23.09 -9.32 -1.34
C CYS A 716 24.22 -9.11 -0.33
N ASN A 717 24.02 -9.45 0.95
CA ASN A 717 25.07 -9.32 1.99
C ASN A 717 26.29 -10.20 1.72
N SER A 718 26.07 -11.45 1.29
CA SER A 718 27.17 -12.34 0.91
C SER A 718 27.97 -11.73 -0.23
N ASN A 719 27.29 -11.20 -1.24
CA ASN A 719 27.94 -10.61 -2.40
C ASN A 719 28.67 -9.30 -2.05
N ALA A 720 28.09 -8.45 -1.21
CA ALA A 720 28.72 -7.21 -0.73
C ALA A 720 30.06 -7.48 -0.04
N LYS A 721 30.11 -8.48 0.84
CA LYS A 721 31.35 -8.91 1.50
C LYS A 721 32.43 -9.31 0.51
N ASP A 722 32.05 -10.04 -0.55
CA ASP A 722 32.99 -10.45 -1.59
C ASP A 722 33.53 -9.23 -2.34
N ILE A 723 32.68 -8.25 -2.73
CA ILE A 723 33.13 -7.02 -3.39
C ILE A 723 34.07 -6.21 -2.49
N ILE A 724 33.68 -5.99 -1.23
CA ILE A 724 34.48 -5.20 -0.28
C ILE A 724 35.87 -5.79 -0.12
N LYS A 725 35.98 -7.13 -0.02
CA LYS A 725 37.26 -7.83 0.08
C LYS A 725 38.19 -7.54 -1.10
N VAL A 726 37.66 -7.38 -2.32
CA VAL A 726 38.49 -7.08 -3.49
C VAL A 726 39.10 -5.67 -3.42
N THR A 727 38.41 -4.71 -2.80
CA THR A 727 38.85 -3.30 -2.68
C THR A 727 40.25 -3.16 -2.09
N GLU A 728 40.61 -4.01 -1.11
CA GLU A 728 41.94 -4.00 -0.50
C GLU A 728 43.03 -4.46 -1.50
N ASN A 729 42.71 -5.46 -2.33
CA ASN A 729 43.61 -5.92 -3.38
C ASN A 729 43.84 -4.85 -4.45
N PHE A 730 42.82 -4.03 -4.75
CA PHE A 730 42.97 -2.90 -5.67
C PHE A 730 43.96 -1.87 -5.16
N LYS A 731 43.85 -1.45 -3.88
CA LYS A 731 44.78 -0.49 -3.29
C LYS A 731 46.23 -0.98 -3.37
N GLN A 732 46.46 -2.25 -3.02
CA GLN A 732 47.79 -2.85 -3.10
C GLN A 732 48.30 -2.92 -4.55
N ALA A 733 47.42 -3.25 -5.51
CA ALA A 733 47.78 -3.28 -6.93
C ALA A 733 48.13 -1.88 -7.46
N GLU A 734 47.37 -0.85 -7.10
CA GLU A 734 47.67 0.55 -7.43
C GLU A 734 49.01 1.01 -6.85
N GLU A 735 49.29 0.69 -5.58
CA GLU A 735 50.56 1.01 -4.91
C GLU A 735 51.77 0.37 -5.61
N LEU A 736 51.58 -0.79 -6.23
CA LEU A 736 52.59 -1.50 -7.03
C LEU A 736 52.67 -1.03 -8.49
N GLY A 737 51.86 -0.05 -8.90
CA GLY A 737 51.82 0.45 -10.27
C GLY A 737 51.24 -0.53 -11.27
N VAL A 738 50.44 -1.50 -10.82
CA VAL A 738 49.73 -2.44 -11.70
C VAL A 738 48.64 -1.69 -12.46
N ASP A 739 48.50 -1.99 -13.75
CA ASP A 739 47.38 -1.50 -14.53
C ASP A 739 46.08 -2.15 -14.08
N ILE A 740 45.25 -1.40 -13.36
CA ILE A 740 43.97 -1.86 -12.84
C ILE A 740 42.79 -1.40 -13.70
N SER A 741 43.00 -0.89 -14.91
CA SER A 741 41.91 -0.34 -15.75
C SER A 741 40.80 -1.35 -16.04
N TYR A 742 41.15 -2.57 -16.47
CA TYR A 742 40.18 -3.64 -16.70
C TYR A 742 39.59 -4.20 -15.40
N PRO A 743 40.40 -4.55 -14.38
CA PRO A 743 39.87 -4.88 -13.06
C PRO A 743 38.87 -3.85 -12.53
N SER A 744 39.15 -2.55 -12.64
CA SER A 744 38.29 -1.47 -12.13
C SER A 744 36.96 -1.44 -12.84
N TYR A 745 36.95 -1.61 -14.16
CA TYR A 745 35.73 -1.75 -14.94
C TYR A 745 34.85 -2.91 -14.42
N LEU A 746 35.45 -4.08 -14.20
CA LEU A 746 34.73 -5.23 -13.68
C LEU A 746 34.23 -4.98 -12.23
N TYR A 747 35.05 -4.33 -11.39
CA TYR A 747 34.70 -3.96 -10.02
C TYR A 747 33.51 -2.98 -9.95
N ASP A 748 33.52 -1.96 -10.80
CA ASP A 748 32.41 -1.02 -10.91
C ASP A 748 31.13 -1.73 -11.34
N ASN A 749 31.20 -2.63 -12.32
CA ASN A 749 30.03 -3.41 -12.74
C ASN A 749 29.53 -4.36 -11.64
N ALA A 750 30.43 -4.95 -10.85
CA ALA A 750 30.04 -5.75 -9.70
C ALA A 750 29.23 -4.91 -8.68
N TRP A 751 29.70 -3.71 -8.33
CA TRP A 751 28.96 -2.80 -7.45
C TRP A 751 27.60 -2.39 -8.03
N LYS A 752 27.57 -2.00 -9.30
CA LYS A 752 26.35 -1.55 -9.98
C LYS A 752 25.23 -2.59 -9.89
N HIS A 753 25.54 -3.84 -10.20
CA HIS A 753 24.57 -4.94 -10.11
C HIS A 753 24.15 -5.25 -8.67
N LEU A 754 25.07 -5.16 -7.70
CA LEU A 754 24.69 -5.31 -6.28
C LEU A 754 23.74 -4.19 -5.85
N ILE A 755 24.03 -2.94 -6.22
CA ILE A 755 23.20 -1.78 -5.88
C ILE A 755 21.80 -1.96 -6.45
N ILE A 756 21.64 -2.42 -7.69
CA ILE A 756 20.31 -2.70 -8.28
C ILE A 756 19.60 -3.81 -7.50
N ALA A 757 20.30 -4.88 -7.12
CA ALA A 757 19.75 -5.97 -6.31
C ALA A 757 19.28 -5.51 -4.91
N ARG A 758 19.71 -4.34 -4.46
CA ARG A 758 19.43 -3.77 -3.12
C ARG A 758 18.26 -2.81 -3.09
N ASP A 759 17.56 -2.64 -4.20
CA ASP A 759 16.39 -1.79 -4.27
C ASP A 759 15.33 -2.21 -3.23
N SER A 760 14.92 -1.24 -2.41
CA SER A 760 14.00 -1.51 -1.31
C SER A 760 12.60 -1.91 -1.80
N GLY A 761 12.22 -1.53 -3.03
CA GLY A 761 10.97 -1.93 -3.65
C GLY A 761 10.92 -3.44 -3.92
N TRP A 762 12.02 -4.04 -4.39
CA TRP A 762 12.11 -5.50 -4.57
C TRP A 762 11.98 -6.25 -3.25
N LEU A 763 12.71 -5.78 -2.24
CA LEU A 763 12.70 -6.37 -0.89
C LEU A 763 11.35 -6.19 -0.19
N TRP A 764 10.73 -5.03 -0.37
CA TRP A 764 9.41 -4.73 0.17
C TRP A 764 8.33 -5.65 -0.40
N MET A 765 8.32 -5.82 -1.72
CA MET A 765 7.35 -6.70 -2.40
C MET A 765 7.47 -8.15 -1.96
N GLY A 766 8.68 -8.66 -1.74
CA GLY A 766 8.92 -10.05 -1.32
C GLY A 766 8.22 -11.07 -2.23
N SER A 767 8.28 -10.85 -3.54
CA SER A 767 7.60 -11.63 -4.57
C SER A 767 8.59 -12.48 -5.37
N GLU A 768 8.10 -13.50 -6.08
CA GLU A 768 8.94 -14.32 -6.99
C GLU A 768 9.63 -13.47 -8.06
N LEU A 769 8.94 -12.46 -8.60
CA LEU A 769 9.55 -11.50 -9.54
C LEU A 769 10.71 -10.74 -8.88
N GLY A 770 10.52 -10.23 -7.67
CA GLY A 770 11.58 -9.55 -6.92
C GLY A 770 12.76 -10.48 -6.65
N MET A 771 12.50 -11.73 -6.25
CA MET A 771 13.52 -12.75 -6.04
C MET A 771 14.30 -13.08 -7.33
N GLU A 772 13.62 -13.20 -8.47
CA GLU A 772 14.25 -13.43 -9.77
C GLU A 772 15.19 -12.28 -10.15
N VAL A 773 14.71 -11.03 -10.01
CA VAL A 773 15.53 -9.84 -10.28
C VAL A 773 16.74 -9.81 -9.36
N VAL A 774 16.56 -9.92 -8.04
CA VAL A 774 17.67 -9.90 -7.06
C VAL A 774 18.68 -11.01 -7.35
N ARG A 775 18.22 -12.23 -7.60
CA ARG A 775 19.10 -13.36 -7.93
C ARG A 775 19.87 -13.12 -9.23
N GLY A 776 19.19 -12.62 -10.26
CA GLY A 776 19.80 -12.31 -11.56
C GLY A 776 20.89 -11.25 -11.44
N GLU A 777 20.62 -10.17 -10.71
CA GLU A 777 21.57 -9.08 -10.48
C GLU A 777 22.75 -9.52 -9.60
N VAL A 778 22.50 -10.28 -8.52
CA VAL A 778 23.58 -10.87 -7.71
C VAL A 778 24.43 -11.84 -8.54
N ALA A 779 23.83 -12.64 -9.42
CA ALA A 779 24.58 -13.54 -10.30
C ALA A 779 25.47 -12.78 -11.28
N LYS A 780 24.98 -11.68 -11.88
CA LYS A 780 25.81 -10.79 -12.72
C LYS A 780 26.95 -10.19 -11.92
N SER A 781 26.67 -9.69 -10.72
CA SER A 781 27.69 -9.13 -9.84
C SER A 781 28.79 -10.15 -9.50
N LYS A 782 28.42 -11.39 -9.16
CA LYS A 782 29.37 -12.50 -8.93
C LYS A 782 30.16 -12.90 -10.16
N PHE A 783 29.54 -12.83 -11.34
CA PHE A 783 30.22 -13.07 -12.60
C PHE A 783 31.38 -12.07 -12.79
N TYR A 784 31.11 -10.77 -12.60
CA TYR A 784 32.16 -9.75 -12.65
C TYR A 784 33.25 -9.99 -11.59
N LEU A 785 32.87 -10.32 -10.34
CA LEU A 785 33.83 -10.59 -9.27
C LEU A 785 34.80 -11.73 -9.58
N LYS A 786 34.30 -12.81 -10.16
CA LYS A 786 35.13 -13.95 -10.55
C LYS A 786 36.20 -13.53 -11.57
N ASP A 787 35.81 -12.70 -12.52
CA ASP A 787 36.71 -12.22 -13.57
C ASP A 787 37.71 -11.19 -13.05
N ILE A 788 37.36 -10.41 -12.01
CA ILE A 788 38.29 -9.43 -11.41
C ILE A 788 39.55 -10.12 -10.89
N TYR A 789 39.44 -11.23 -10.16
CA TYR A 789 40.63 -11.91 -9.62
C TYR A 789 41.56 -12.41 -10.72
N THR A 790 40.97 -12.96 -11.79
CA THR A 790 41.72 -13.42 -12.96
C THR A 790 42.37 -12.23 -13.65
N ALA A 791 41.63 -11.14 -13.87
CA ALA A 791 42.12 -9.92 -14.47
C ALA A 791 43.26 -9.28 -13.67
N LEU A 792 43.15 -9.20 -12.33
CA LEU A 792 44.20 -8.69 -11.46
C LEU A 792 45.47 -9.54 -11.54
N LEU A 793 45.35 -10.87 -11.47
CA LEU A 793 46.50 -11.77 -11.58
C LEU A 793 47.21 -11.66 -12.92
N GLU A 794 46.46 -11.58 -14.02
CA GLU A 794 47.05 -11.42 -15.35
C GLU A 794 47.65 -10.02 -15.55
N SER A 795 47.04 -8.97 -14.98
CA SER A 795 47.60 -7.60 -14.98
C SER A 795 48.92 -7.54 -14.20
N ILE A 796 48.99 -8.19 -13.03
CA ILE A 796 50.23 -8.32 -12.24
C ILE A 796 51.32 -9.05 -13.04
N ARG A 797 50.95 -10.01 -13.88
CA ARG A 797 51.86 -10.76 -14.76
C ARG A 797 52.23 -10.01 -16.04
N GLY A 798 51.68 -8.82 -16.27
CA GLY A 798 51.86 -8.06 -17.51
C GLY A 798 51.29 -8.76 -18.75
N LYS A 799 50.28 -9.62 -18.58
CA LYS A 799 49.67 -10.38 -19.67
C LYS A 799 48.43 -9.67 -20.22
N ILE A 800 48.20 -9.84 -21.52
CA ILE A 800 46.97 -9.40 -22.17
C ILE A 800 45.82 -10.27 -21.66
N ILE A 801 44.73 -9.63 -21.22
CA ILE A 801 43.60 -10.32 -20.59
C ILE A 801 42.69 -10.88 -21.69
N GLU A 802 42.76 -12.18 -21.96
CA GLU A 802 41.98 -12.85 -23.02
C GLU A 802 40.46 -12.66 -22.87
N SER A 803 39.93 -12.57 -21.64
CA SER A 803 38.49 -12.34 -21.44
C SER A 803 38.02 -10.97 -21.93
N ALA A 804 38.91 -9.96 -22.00
CA ALA A 804 38.60 -8.66 -22.59
C ALA A 804 38.39 -8.74 -24.12
N GLU A 805 38.80 -9.83 -24.77
CA GLU A 805 38.62 -10.02 -26.21
C GLU A 805 37.14 -10.10 -26.62
N THR A 806 36.25 -10.54 -25.72
CA THR A 806 34.79 -10.48 -25.93
C THR A 806 34.27 -9.04 -26.08
N LEU A 807 34.95 -8.06 -25.47
CA LEU A 807 34.60 -6.64 -25.63
C LEU A 807 35.04 -6.11 -27.00
N LYS A 808 36.05 -6.71 -27.64
CA LYS A 808 36.43 -6.39 -29.03
C LYS A 808 35.43 -6.92 -30.05
N GLN A 809 34.75 -8.05 -29.77
CA GLN A 809 33.82 -8.70 -30.71
C GLN A 809 32.62 -7.83 -31.13
N ASN A 810 32.31 -6.77 -30.38
CA ASN A 810 31.23 -5.84 -30.72
C ASN A 810 31.67 -4.65 -31.59
N ALA A 811 32.96 -4.53 -31.94
CA ALA A 811 33.45 -3.51 -32.86
C ALA A 811 33.29 -4.00 -34.30
N VAL A 812 32.56 -3.24 -35.12
CA VAL A 812 32.41 -3.51 -36.55
C VAL A 812 33.44 -2.66 -37.29
N LYS A 813 34.33 -3.31 -38.04
CA LYS A 813 35.26 -2.63 -38.93
C LYS A 813 34.50 -2.03 -40.11
N LEU A 814 34.81 -0.78 -40.44
CA LEU A 814 34.23 -0.03 -41.54
C LEU A 814 35.34 0.39 -42.51
N SER A 815 35.07 0.23 -43.80
CA SER A 815 35.84 0.85 -44.87
C SER A 815 35.64 2.37 -44.88
N VAL A 816 36.56 3.09 -45.54
CA VAL A 816 36.44 4.55 -45.74
C VAL A 816 35.14 4.90 -46.48
N ALA A 817 34.73 4.09 -47.45
CA ALA A 817 33.49 4.30 -48.20
C ALA A 817 32.24 4.16 -47.32
N GLU A 818 32.17 3.11 -46.50
CA GLU A 818 31.05 2.90 -45.56
C GLU A 818 30.97 4.03 -44.52
N PHE A 819 32.11 4.50 -44.02
CA PHE A 819 32.14 5.65 -43.13
C PHE A 819 31.60 6.93 -43.78
N GLU A 820 32.06 7.27 -44.99
CA GLU A 820 31.57 8.46 -45.69
C GLU A 820 30.09 8.33 -46.07
N GLU A 821 29.59 7.12 -46.34
CA GLU A 821 28.17 6.85 -46.55
C GLU A 821 27.35 7.08 -45.26
N ILE A 822 27.80 6.54 -44.12
CA ILE A 822 27.18 6.77 -42.80
C ILE A 822 27.16 8.26 -42.48
N LYS A 823 28.30 8.95 -42.67
CA LYS A 823 28.43 10.38 -42.42
C LYS A 823 27.52 11.22 -43.32
N SER A 824 27.39 10.86 -44.60
CA SER A 824 26.51 11.55 -45.55
C SER A 824 25.03 11.32 -45.23
N SER A 825 24.66 10.09 -44.85
CA SER A 825 23.28 9.73 -44.50
C SER A 825 22.85 10.22 -43.11
N ALA A 826 23.79 10.52 -42.22
CA ALA A 826 23.55 11.00 -40.87
C ALA A 826 23.69 12.54 -40.69
N LYS A 827 23.69 13.34 -41.77
CA LYS A 827 24.01 14.79 -41.73
C LYS A 827 23.36 15.59 -40.59
N ASP A 828 22.10 15.32 -40.24
CA ASP A 828 21.39 16.01 -39.15
C ASP A 828 21.35 15.24 -37.81
N LYS A 829 22.10 14.13 -37.73
CA LYS A 829 22.14 13.17 -36.61
C LYS A 829 23.56 12.92 -36.09
N ILE A 830 24.56 13.66 -36.60
CA ILE A 830 25.94 13.57 -36.14
C ILE A 830 26.12 14.48 -34.94
N LEU A 831 26.48 13.86 -33.82
CA LEU A 831 26.90 14.52 -32.60
C LEU A 831 28.39 14.79 -32.66
N ASN A 832 28.78 16.06 -32.67
CA ASN A 832 30.19 16.41 -32.50
C ASN A 832 30.57 16.19 -31.04
N VAL A 833 31.52 15.28 -30.81
CA VAL A 833 32.15 15.08 -29.50
C VAL A 833 33.01 16.30 -29.24
N SER A 834 32.67 17.07 -28.21
CA SER A 834 33.39 18.31 -27.91
C SER A 834 34.73 18.06 -27.25
N SER A 835 34.79 17.00 -26.46
CA SER A 835 35.99 16.48 -25.83
C SER A 835 35.75 15.04 -25.41
N TYR A 836 36.83 14.30 -25.20
CA TYR A 836 36.75 12.93 -24.71
C TYR A 836 37.80 12.71 -23.62
N VAL A 837 37.49 11.82 -22.69
CA VAL A 837 38.43 11.42 -21.64
C VAL A 837 38.76 9.95 -21.84
N VAL A 838 40.04 9.67 -22.09
CA VAL A 838 40.57 8.32 -22.18
C VAL A 838 40.97 7.86 -20.78
N LYS A 839 40.48 6.69 -20.36
CA LYS A 839 40.89 6.03 -19.12
C LYS A 839 41.53 4.67 -19.44
N PRO A 840 42.74 4.39 -18.94
CA PRO A 840 43.61 5.29 -18.18
C PRO A 840 44.20 6.39 -19.09
N SER A 841 44.66 7.50 -18.50
CA SER A 841 45.21 8.65 -19.25
C SER A 841 46.51 8.32 -20.01
N ASN A 842 47.27 7.34 -19.52
CA ASN A 842 48.47 6.80 -20.16
C ASN A 842 48.28 5.28 -20.37
N PRO A 843 47.59 4.86 -21.44
CA PRO A 843 47.33 3.45 -21.68
C PRO A 843 48.61 2.70 -22.07
N THR A 844 48.74 1.48 -21.56
CA THR A 844 49.73 0.48 -21.94
C THR A 844 49.13 -0.51 -22.94
N THR A 845 49.95 -1.41 -23.50
CA THR A 845 49.47 -2.48 -24.39
C THR A 845 48.51 -3.47 -23.73
N SER A 846 48.43 -3.46 -22.39
CA SER A 846 47.50 -4.28 -21.59
C SER A 846 46.33 -3.49 -21.01
N SER A 847 46.26 -2.17 -21.22
CA SER A 847 45.19 -1.35 -20.67
C SER A 847 43.85 -1.62 -21.33
N PHE A 848 42.80 -1.67 -20.51
CA PHE A 848 41.44 -1.56 -21.00
C PHE A 848 41.09 -0.10 -21.19
N VAL A 849 40.90 0.28 -22.46
CA VAL A 849 40.66 1.67 -22.81
C VAL A 849 39.16 1.95 -22.87
N SER A 850 38.71 2.83 -21.99
CA SER A 850 37.37 3.41 -22.07
C SER A 850 37.47 4.88 -22.47
N VAL A 851 36.57 5.29 -23.37
CA VAL A 851 36.47 6.67 -23.82
C VAL A 851 35.14 7.22 -23.34
N LYS A 852 35.21 8.13 -22.37
CA LYS A 852 34.09 8.97 -21.97
C LYS A 852 33.90 10.02 -23.06
N VAL A 853 32.70 10.04 -23.64
CA VAL A 853 32.31 11.02 -24.64
C VAL A 853 31.62 12.17 -23.93
N LEU A 854 32.20 13.37 -24.03
CA LEU A 854 31.57 14.59 -23.53
C LEU A 854 30.80 15.24 -24.69
N ILE A 855 29.53 15.54 -24.43
CA ILE A 855 28.64 16.16 -25.40
C ILE A 855 28.24 17.53 -24.84
N ASP A 856 28.62 18.61 -25.52
CA ASP A 856 28.38 20.00 -25.06
C ASP A 856 26.90 20.39 -25.03
N GLN A 857 26.07 19.66 -25.78
CA GLN A 857 24.63 19.85 -25.80
C GLN A 857 24.00 18.49 -25.54
N VAL A 858 23.23 18.37 -24.45
CA VAL A 858 22.27 17.28 -24.29
C VAL A 858 21.27 17.46 -25.43
N LEU A 859 21.54 16.83 -26.57
CA LEU A 859 20.61 16.85 -27.69
C LEU A 859 19.31 16.23 -27.20
N GLU A 860 18.22 16.97 -27.43
CA GLU A 860 16.89 16.39 -27.32
C GLU A 860 16.89 15.11 -28.19
N PHE A 861 16.71 13.94 -27.57
CA PHE A 861 16.52 12.62 -28.21
C PHE A 861 17.74 11.80 -28.68
N ILE A 862 18.68 11.47 -27.79
CA ILE A 862 19.62 10.36 -28.05
C ILE A 862 18.95 9.02 -27.72
N ASP A 863 18.60 8.24 -28.74
CA ASP A 863 18.24 6.82 -28.56
C ASP A 863 19.52 6.00 -28.39
N PHE A 864 19.96 5.83 -27.13
CA PHE A 864 21.18 5.09 -26.80
C PHE A 864 21.18 3.67 -27.35
N SER A 865 20.01 3.05 -27.57
CA SER A 865 19.93 1.70 -28.17
C SER A 865 20.38 1.66 -29.64
N LYS A 866 20.42 2.81 -30.32
CA LYS A 866 20.84 2.96 -31.71
C LYS A 866 22.13 3.77 -31.87
N THR A 867 22.65 4.32 -30.79
CA THR A 867 23.79 5.23 -30.83
C THR A 867 25.09 4.44 -30.94
N LYS A 868 25.95 4.85 -31.87
CA LYS A 868 27.24 4.22 -32.11
C LYS A 868 28.33 5.30 -32.20
N VAL A 869 29.50 5.01 -31.66
CA VAL A 869 30.70 5.78 -31.87
C VAL A 869 31.44 5.20 -33.07
N ILE A 870 32.01 6.07 -33.89
CA ILE A 870 32.97 5.67 -34.93
C ILE A 870 34.32 6.31 -34.59
N TYR A 871 35.37 5.49 -34.54
CA TYR A 871 36.70 5.93 -34.15
C TYR A 871 37.79 5.30 -35.04
N ARG A 872 38.99 5.89 -34.98
CA ARG A 872 40.22 5.37 -35.58
C ARG A 872 41.28 5.26 -34.50
N ILE A 873 42.21 4.33 -34.66
CA ILE A 873 43.36 4.16 -33.76
C ILE A 873 44.61 4.62 -34.51
N ASN A 874 45.49 5.41 -33.89
CA ASN A 874 46.81 5.80 -34.42
C ASN A 874 46.84 6.33 -35.88
N ASN A 875 45.81 7.07 -36.30
CA ASN A 875 45.65 7.56 -37.69
C ASN A 875 45.62 6.47 -38.77
N GLU A 876 45.26 5.25 -38.41
CA GLU A 876 45.03 4.18 -39.38
C GLU A 876 43.90 4.54 -40.36
N LEU A 877 43.95 3.96 -41.56
CA LEU A 877 42.95 4.20 -42.61
C LEU A 877 41.57 3.61 -42.25
N GLU A 878 41.56 2.64 -41.34
CA GLU A 878 40.40 1.84 -40.97
C GLU A 878 39.58 2.53 -39.87
N TYR A 879 38.26 2.46 -40.00
CA TYR A 879 37.33 2.94 -38.98
C TYR A 879 36.74 1.77 -38.22
N TYR A 880 36.42 1.99 -36.95
CA TYR A 880 35.71 1.05 -36.10
C TYR A 880 34.43 1.67 -35.61
N GLN A 881 33.35 0.91 -35.63
CA GLN A 881 32.05 1.32 -35.11
C GLN A 881 31.68 0.46 -33.91
N LYS A 882 31.30 1.10 -32.81
CA LYS A 882 30.87 0.39 -31.59
C LYS A 882 29.65 1.07 -30.94
N PRO A 883 28.73 0.32 -30.32
CA PRO A 883 27.63 0.92 -29.56
C PRO A 883 28.14 1.79 -28.41
N VAL A 884 27.41 2.88 -28.15
CA VAL A 884 27.61 3.74 -26.98
C VAL A 884 26.64 3.32 -25.89
N VAL A 885 27.07 3.38 -24.63
CA VAL A 885 26.25 3.05 -23.47
C VAL A 885 26.11 4.29 -22.59
N LEU A 886 24.90 4.56 -22.12
CA LEU A 886 24.70 5.48 -20.99
C LEU A 886 24.98 4.68 -19.72
N ASP A 887 26.00 5.07 -18.98
CA ASP A 887 26.38 4.41 -17.74
C ASP A 887 25.53 4.92 -16.54
N TYR A 888 25.50 4.18 -15.44
CA TYR A 888 24.73 4.52 -14.24
C TYR A 888 25.23 5.75 -13.50
N ASN A 889 26.43 6.25 -13.81
CA ASN A 889 26.90 7.55 -13.33
C ASN A 889 26.52 8.70 -14.28
N GLY A 890 25.67 8.45 -15.28
CA GLY A 890 25.20 9.44 -16.26
C GLY A 890 26.18 9.73 -17.38
N GLU A 891 27.34 9.07 -17.42
CA GLU A 891 28.32 9.25 -18.48
C GLU A 891 27.93 8.50 -19.76
N ILE A 892 28.23 9.09 -20.90
CA ILE A 892 28.06 8.46 -22.20
C ILE A 892 29.41 7.84 -22.58
N ILE A 893 29.51 6.51 -22.58
CA ILE A 893 30.79 5.80 -22.69
C ILE A 893 30.82 4.91 -23.92
N ALA A 894 31.95 4.94 -24.61
CA ALA A 894 32.33 3.89 -25.55
C ALA A 894 33.56 3.14 -25.01
N HIS A 895 33.40 1.87 -24.70
CA HIS A 895 34.52 1.00 -24.35
C HIS A 895 35.25 0.63 -25.64
N ILE A 896 36.51 1.02 -25.84
CA ILE A 896 37.19 0.74 -27.12
C ILE A 896 37.89 -0.63 -27.10
N GLY A 897 38.22 -1.13 -25.90
CA GLY A 897 38.86 -2.43 -25.71
C GLY A 897 40.26 -2.25 -25.16
#